data_AF-A0A2T5UQY8-F1
#
_entry.id   AF-A0A2T5UQY8-F1
#
_cell.length_a   1.000
_cell.length_b   1.000
_cell.length_c   1.000
_cell.angle_alpha   90.00
_cell.angle_beta   90.00
_cell.angle_gamma   90.00
#
_symmetry.space_group_name_H-M   'P 1'
#
loop_
_entity.id
_entity.type
_entity.pdbx_description
1 polymer ?
#
loop_
_entity_poly.entity_id
_entity_poly.type
_entity_poly.pdbx_seq_one_letter_code
_entity_poly.pdbx_strand_id
1 'polypeptide(L)'
;MPNRYGDYLIKRGDNLGDPSFWNRRFKDVDARIAANEDQRDTLDAVIEEGRVVFREKANDVLLPLINEVYEAANVGLMLRVTSQTEHQVATGGKTFIVDEGERLRYAPPAYVAIYRMESPQTAMLGEVVSWDAGTGELTVDIDRVSGAGAHGGWTITAASPSDTAEAIAEVMSAVDAVEADRQAAQAAADLAGEKADLAVQKADIANAFAAATSDDADRSEAAIVTLQALYAAQSRVFLGAFPTDPATDLNGDPLAAGAEYWNTVDGVKKIYDGSGWTVSYVPVGSEVTSIFGRTGNITAQLGDYSADKITAAAIAGLTGSTVQAVLGSIKGVLDTHAADIADRATSADLNAGLATKSDIGHTHAFADLTETPTTLAGYGIADARTGVQIAGDIAAAITGLADTAYVDAQIATLLGGAPAAALDTIAELAAALQDNDSDIAAILSSLATKLPAASYTAADVLAKLKTVDGAGSGLDADLVQGAGPSTANAANTLVRRDAAGDITARLLRSEFTGLNGTINYFMTQVAVGGEPGTNNYARPSSPAQAVAALNAAGGINAATLGGSAAANFVQSSRTISAGTGLTGGGNLSANRTLSINEATLADVTAGTNGKFPDAATLKAALAAARPQIIESDEIDVSATGAYTWAHGLGEVPKQWAAVLRCVVDGAATGHVRGAEVPIALTTFYNSSWRAGGIWADDTVCGMAYSQSSSIGVPYTSGTSNVAYLTDGEFKLVFRIWV
;
A
#
# COMPACT_ATOMS: atom_id res chain seq x y z
N MET A 1 -21.77 -24.92 -3.10
CA MET A 1 -20.57 -24.05 -3.27
C MET A 1 -20.78 -23.00 -4.37
N PRO A 2 -20.13 -21.82 -4.31
CA PRO A 2 -20.26 -20.80 -5.36
C PRO A 2 -19.56 -21.24 -6.65
N ASN A 3 -20.19 -20.93 -7.78
CA ASN A 3 -19.71 -21.16 -9.14
C ASN A 3 -18.29 -20.57 -9.33
N ARG A 4 -17.32 -21.39 -9.75
CA ARG A 4 -15.91 -21.00 -9.92
C ARG A 4 -15.56 -20.58 -11.35
N TYR A 5 -16.56 -20.41 -12.20
CA TYR A 5 -16.39 -19.98 -13.59
C TYR A 5 -15.54 -18.73 -13.77
N GLY A 6 -15.55 -17.81 -12.80
CA GLY A 6 -14.70 -16.61 -12.82
C GLY A 6 -13.20 -16.91 -12.89
N ASP A 7 -12.75 -18.04 -12.34
CA ASP A 7 -11.34 -18.41 -12.26
C ASP A 7 -10.78 -18.97 -13.58
N TYR A 8 -11.64 -19.40 -14.50
CA TYR A 8 -11.23 -20.06 -15.76
C TYR A 8 -11.67 -19.28 -17.02
N LEU A 9 -12.00 -18.00 -16.84
CA LEU A 9 -12.53 -17.15 -17.89
C LEU A 9 -11.41 -16.75 -18.87
N ILE A 10 -11.47 -17.23 -20.11
CA ILE A 10 -10.52 -16.88 -21.17
C ILE A 10 -10.75 -15.41 -21.55
N LYS A 11 -9.69 -14.62 -21.52
CA LYS A 11 -9.70 -13.20 -21.88
C LYS A 11 -9.27 -13.01 -23.34
N ARG A 12 -9.69 -11.90 -23.94
CA ARG A 12 -9.33 -11.56 -25.32
C ARG A 12 -7.82 -11.28 -25.40
N GLY A 13 -7.07 -12.16 -26.05
CA GLY A 13 -5.59 -12.10 -26.13
C GLY A 13 -4.88 -13.34 -25.56
N ASP A 14 -5.61 -14.22 -24.86
CA ASP A 14 -5.08 -15.50 -24.44
C ASP A 14 -4.90 -16.45 -25.64
N ASN A 15 -3.85 -17.27 -25.62
CA ASN A 15 -3.41 -18.09 -26.75
C ASN A 15 -4.29 -19.34 -27.01
N LEU A 16 -5.56 -19.30 -26.59
CA LEU A 16 -6.47 -20.44 -26.51
C LEU A 16 -7.69 -20.34 -27.46
N GLY A 17 -7.76 -19.32 -28.32
CA GLY A 17 -8.82 -19.18 -29.33
C GLY A 17 -9.96 -18.23 -28.90
N ASP A 18 -11.11 -18.28 -29.59
CA ASP A 18 -12.22 -17.33 -29.38
C ASP A 18 -12.79 -17.45 -27.95
N PRO A 19 -12.69 -16.38 -27.12
CA PRO A 19 -13.23 -16.37 -25.77
C PRO A 19 -14.72 -16.73 -25.71
N SER A 20 -15.51 -16.31 -26.70
CA SER A 20 -16.96 -16.56 -26.70
C SER A 20 -17.33 -18.03 -26.84
N PHE A 21 -16.49 -18.82 -27.53
CA PHE A 21 -16.69 -20.24 -27.72
C PHE A 21 -16.31 -21.06 -26.47
N TRP A 22 -15.16 -20.76 -25.87
CA TRP A 22 -14.64 -21.51 -24.73
C TRP A 22 -15.32 -21.17 -23.41
N ASN A 23 -15.57 -19.88 -23.17
CA ASN A 23 -16.19 -19.42 -21.93
C ASN A 23 -17.60 -20.02 -21.75
N ARG A 24 -18.37 -20.18 -22.82
CA ARG A 24 -19.67 -20.85 -22.75
C ARG A 24 -19.56 -22.32 -22.31
N ARG A 25 -18.52 -23.03 -22.74
CA ARG A 25 -18.30 -24.44 -22.37
C ARG A 25 -17.75 -24.59 -20.96
N PHE A 26 -16.86 -23.70 -20.53
CA PHE A 26 -16.38 -23.71 -19.15
C PHE A 26 -17.49 -23.35 -18.16
N LYS A 27 -18.42 -22.46 -18.53
CA LYS A 27 -19.62 -22.19 -17.72
C LYS A 27 -20.50 -23.42 -17.54
N ASP A 28 -20.69 -24.20 -18.62
CA ASP A 28 -21.49 -25.44 -18.58
C ASP A 28 -20.80 -26.54 -17.75
N VAL A 29 -19.49 -26.70 -17.91
CA VAL A 29 -18.69 -27.67 -17.14
C VAL A 29 -18.68 -27.30 -15.65
N ASP A 30 -18.47 -26.02 -15.31
CA ASP A 30 -18.46 -25.55 -13.92
C ASP A 30 -19.83 -25.77 -13.25
N ALA A 31 -20.93 -25.47 -13.94
CA ALA A 31 -22.28 -25.71 -13.43
C ALA A 31 -22.53 -27.20 -13.11
N ARG A 32 -21.98 -28.12 -13.91
CA ARG A 32 -22.10 -29.57 -13.68
C ARG A 32 -21.21 -30.07 -12.54
N ILE A 33 -20.04 -29.47 -12.36
CA ILE A 33 -19.10 -29.83 -11.29
C ILE A 33 -19.58 -29.28 -9.94
N ALA A 34 -20.06 -28.03 -9.91
CA ALA A 34 -20.58 -27.40 -8.71
C ALA A 34 -21.72 -28.20 -8.07
N ALA A 35 -22.62 -28.78 -8.88
CA ALA A 35 -23.69 -29.65 -8.39
C ALA A 35 -23.17 -30.95 -7.73
N ASN A 36 -22.09 -31.54 -8.27
CA ASN A 36 -21.47 -32.74 -7.68
C ASN A 36 -20.67 -32.41 -6.41
N GLU A 37 -20.06 -31.22 -6.34
CA GLU A 37 -19.37 -30.74 -5.13
C GLU A 37 -20.37 -30.45 -4.00
N ASP A 38 -21.53 -29.88 -4.31
CA ASP A 38 -22.61 -29.66 -3.33
C ASP A 38 -23.13 -30.98 -2.75
N GLN A 39 -23.25 -32.02 -3.58
CA GLN A 39 -23.60 -33.37 -3.11
C GLN A 39 -22.56 -33.96 -2.16
N ARG A 40 -21.26 -33.67 -2.36
CA ARG A 40 -20.21 -34.13 -1.44
C ARG A 40 -20.32 -33.45 -0.08
N ASP A 41 -20.58 -32.15 -0.05
CA ASP A 41 -20.76 -31.40 1.20
C ASP A 41 -21.96 -31.95 2.01
N THR A 42 -23.06 -32.33 1.34
CA THR A 42 -24.20 -32.98 2.01
C THR A 42 -23.85 -34.36 2.58
N LEU A 43 -22.99 -35.11 1.92
CA LEU A 43 -22.55 -36.43 2.39
C LEU A 43 -21.66 -36.29 3.63
N ASP A 44 -20.76 -35.29 3.64
CA ASP A 44 -19.90 -34.99 4.78
C ASP A 44 -20.73 -34.53 6.01
N ALA A 45 -21.79 -33.76 5.79
CA ALA A 45 -22.73 -33.39 6.85
C ALA A 45 -23.45 -34.61 7.45
N VAL A 46 -23.92 -35.54 6.61
CA VAL A 46 -24.55 -36.80 7.06
C VAL A 46 -23.58 -37.69 7.84
N ILE A 47 -22.29 -37.72 7.44
CA ILE A 47 -21.25 -38.48 8.14
C ILE A 47 -21.03 -37.91 9.55
N GLU A 48 -20.95 -36.59 9.70
CA GLU A 48 -20.75 -35.98 11.03
C GLU A 48 -21.97 -36.15 11.94
N GLU A 49 -23.19 -36.04 11.40
CA GLU A 49 -24.41 -36.37 12.16
C GLU A 49 -24.38 -37.83 12.65
N GLY A 50 -23.95 -38.77 11.79
CA GLY A 50 -23.75 -40.17 12.18
C GLY A 50 -22.70 -40.38 13.26
N ARG A 51 -21.61 -39.60 13.26
CA ARG A 51 -20.56 -39.67 14.30
C ARG A 51 -21.01 -39.11 15.64
N VAL A 52 -21.86 -38.09 15.65
CA VAL A 52 -22.47 -37.53 16.87
C VAL A 52 -23.40 -38.55 17.51
N VAL A 53 -24.33 -39.10 16.73
CA VAL A 53 -25.29 -40.11 17.19
C VAL A 53 -24.58 -41.36 17.72
N PHE A 54 -23.49 -41.79 17.08
CA PHE A 54 -22.69 -42.92 17.55
C PHE A 54 -21.99 -42.63 18.88
N ARG A 55 -21.46 -41.41 19.08
CA ARG A 55 -20.83 -41.00 20.34
C ARG A 55 -21.83 -40.93 21.49
N GLU A 56 -23.00 -40.37 21.26
CA GLU A 56 -24.06 -40.30 22.27
C GLU A 56 -24.50 -41.69 22.70
N LYS A 57 -24.78 -42.58 21.74
CA LYS A 57 -25.13 -43.98 22.04
C LYS A 57 -23.99 -44.75 22.71
N ALA A 58 -22.74 -44.49 22.33
CA ALA A 58 -21.59 -45.11 22.96
C ALA A 58 -21.43 -44.65 24.42
N ASN A 59 -21.63 -43.36 24.70
CA ASN A 59 -21.63 -42.85 26.07
C ASN A 59 -22.77 -43.44 26.89
N ASP A 60 -24.01 -43.42 26.39
CA ASP A 60 -25.17 -43.95 27.12
C ASP A 60 -25.03 -45.43 27.50
N VAL A 61 -24.36 -46.23 26.67
CA VAL A 61 -24.19 -47.67 26.90
C VAL A 61 -22.92 -47.98 27.71
N LEU A 62 -21.82 -47.27 27.48
CA LEU A 62 -20.52 -47.61 28.07
C LEU A 62 -20.26 -46.89 29.40
N LEU A 63 -20.79 -45.69 29.64
CA LEU A 63 -20.60 -44.98 30.91
C LEU A 63 -21.08 -45.78 32.13
N PRO A 64 -22.29 -46.37 32.12
CA PRO A 64 -22.79 -47.12 33.27
C PRO A 64 -21.91 -48.33 33.58
N LEU A 65 -21.46 -49.05 32.55
CA LEU A 65 -20.60 -50.21 32.66
C LEU A 65 -19.20 -49.84 33.17
N ILE A 66 -18.67 -48.71 32.70
CA ILE A 66 -17.38 -48.16 33.12
C ILE A 66 -17.44 -47.72 34.59
N ASN A 67 -18.54 -47.09 35.01
CA ASN A 67 -18.71 -46.67 36.41
C ASN A 67 -18.84 -47.86 37.35
N GLU A 68 -19.57 -48.91 36.96
CA GLU A 68 -19.64 -50.17 37.74
C GLU A 68 -18.26 -50.82 37.88
N VAL A 69 -17.44 -50.81 36.82
CA VAL A 69 -16.07 -51.34 36.85
C VAL A 69 -15.13 -50.44 37.67
N TYR A 70 -15.28 -49.11 37.62
CA TYR A 70 -14.49 -48.20 38.45
C TYR A 70 -14.83 -48.32 39.94
N GLU A 71 -16.09 -48.55 40.30
CA GLU A 71 -16.49 -48.80 41.69
C GLU A 71 -15.98 -50.16 42.20
N ALA A 72 -15.92 -51.19 41.34
CA ALA A 72 -15.37 -52.49 41.68
C ALA A 72 -13.82 -52.56 41.65
N ALA A 73 -13.16 -51.70 40.88
CA ALA A 73 -11.70 -51.69 40.71
C ALA A 73 -10.96 -50.69 41.62
N ASN A 74 -11.69 -49.90 42.43
CA ASN A 74 -11.06 -48.93 43.31
C ASN A 74 -10.50 -49.62 44.56
N VAL A 75 -9.23 -50.05 44.47
CA VAL A 75 -8.48 -50.75 45.53
C VAL A 75 -8.55 -50.00 46.87
N GLY A 76 -8.69 -48.67 46.86
CA GLY A 76 -8.84 -47.85 48.07
C GLY A 76 -10.15 -48.07 48.83
N LEU A 77 -11.26 -48.39 48.15
CA LEU A 77 -12.56 -48.68 48.78
C LEU A 77 -12.63 -50.12 49.32
N MET A 78 -11.83 -51.05 48.77
CA MET A 78 -11.74 -52.42 49.28
C MET A 78 -10.98 -52.52 50.60
N LEU A 79 -10.15 -51.52 50.92
CA LEU A 79 -9.33 -51.44 52.13
C LEU A 79 -9.94 -50.55 53.22
N ARG A 80 -11.21 -50.15 53.08
CA ARG A 80 -11.88 -49.25 54.01
C ARG A 80 -13.31 -49.71 54.31
N VAL A 81 -13.68 -49.70 55.59
CA VAL A 81 -15.04 -50.02 56.06
C VAL A 81 -15.46 -49.21 57.26
N THR A 82 -16.75 -49.23 57.57
CA THR A 82 -17.32 -48.70 58.80
C THR A 82 -17.81 -49.78 59.76
N SER A 83 -17.77 -49.46 61.05
CA SER A 83 -18.27 -50.32 62.13
C SER A 83 -18.98 -49.50 63.19
N GLN A 84 -20.20 -49.89 63.54
CA GLN A 84 -20.97 -49.28 64.63
C GLN A 84 -20.64 -49.86 66.02
N THR A 85 -19.75 -50.87 66.11
CA THR A 85 -19.46 -51.56 67.38
C THR A 85 -18.81 -50.63 68.39
N GLU A 86 -19.42 -50.54 69.57
CA GLU A 86 -18.93 -49.66 70.63
C GLU A 86 -17.74 -50.30 71.37
N HIS A 87 -16.61 -49.58 71.42
CA HIS A 87 -15.41 -50.01 72.13
C HIS A 87 -14.79 -48.88 72.92
N GLN A 88 -14.24 -49.22 74.09
CA GLN A 88 -13.35 -48.32 74.83
C GLN A 88 -12.01 -48.19 74.13
N VAL A 89 -11.52 -46.96 74.00
CA VAL A 89 -10.18 -46.65 73.45
C VAL A 89 -9.12 -47.12 74.44
N ALA A 90 -8.53 -48.28 74.17
CA ALA A 90 -7.50 -48.93 75.00
C ALA A 90 -6.71 -49.94 74.16
N THR A 91 -5.49 -50.28 74.58
CA THR A 91 -4.69 -51.34 73.94
C THR A 91 -5.25 -52.74 74.23
N GLY A 92 -4.85 -53.72 73.40
CA GLY A 92 -5.27 -55.12 73.47
C GLY A 92 -6.33 -55.50 72.42
N GLY A 93 -6.67 -56.80 72.37
CA GLY A 93 -7.60 -57.36 71.39
C GLY A 93 -9.01 -56.76 71.45
N LYS A 94 -9.53 -56.31 70.30
CA LYS A 94 -10.90 -55.81 70.10
C LYS A 94 -11.52 -56.43 68.85
N THR A 95 -12.83 -56.65 68.89
CA THR A 95 -13.58 -57.22 67.75
C THR A 95 -14.63 -56.23 67.26
N PHE A 96 -14.49 -55.77 66.02
CA PHE A 96 -15.39 -54.83 65.35
C PHE A 96 -16.33 -55.57 64.41
N ILE A 97 -17.59 -55.19 64.37
CA ILE A 97 -18.58 -55.70 63.41
C ILE A 97 -18.68 -54.70 62.25
N VAL A 98 -18.24 -55.11 61.07
CA VAL A 98 -18.33 -54.33 59.83
C VAL A 98 -19.78 -54.26 59.36
N ASP A 99 -20.18 -53.12 58.82
CA ASP A 99 -21.53 -52.87 58.34
C ASP A 99 -21.92 -53.81 57.17
N GLU A 100 -23.16 -54.29 57.16
CA GLU A 100 -23.62 -55.41 56.33
C GLU A 100 -23.40 -55.22 54.82
N GLY A 101 -23.53 -53.99 54.32
CA GLY A 101 -23.32 -53.65 52.91
C GLY A 101 -21.86 -53.69 52.44
N GLU A 102 -20.90 -53.77 53.36
CA GLU A 102 -19.47 -53.63 53.05
C GLU A 102 -18.66 -54.92 53.25
N ARG A 103 -19.23 -55.93 53.91
CA ARG A 103 -18.52 -57.16 54.32
C ARG A 103 -17.94 -57.95 53.15
N LEU A 104 -18.70 -58.10 52.07
CA LEU A 104 -18.29 -58.92 50.92
C LEU A 104 -17.22 -58.25 50.05
N ARG A 105 -17.07 -56.92 50.14
CA ARG A 105 -16.08 -56.15 49.37
C ARG A 105 -14.79 -55.88 50.16
N TYR A 106 -14.81 -56.05 51.48
CA TYR A 106 -13.69 -55.70 52.35
C TYR A 106 -12.59 -56.76 52.35
N ALA A 107 -11.37 -56.32 52.02
CA ALA A 107 -10.16 -57.12 52.09
C ALA A 107 -9.26 -56.53 53.18
N PRO A 108 -9.31 -57.02 54.44
CA PRO A 108 -8.56 -56.41 55.53
C PRO A 108 -7.04 -56.52 55.31
N PRO A 109 -6.31 -55.41 55.44
CA PRO A 109 -4.86 -55.40 55.44
C PRO A 109 -4.31 -55.95 56.78
N ALA A 110 -3.03 -56.34 56.82
CA ALA A 110 -2.42 -56.92 58.01
C ALA A 110 -2.38 -55.96 59.21
N TYR A 111 -2.36 -54.65 58.96
CA TYR A 111 -2.34 -53.61 59.99
C TYR A 111 -3.35 -52.52 59.62
N VAL A 112 -4.13 -52.06 60.59
CA VAL A 112 -5.27 -51.15 60.38
C VAL A 112 -5.23 -49.96 61.32
N ALA A 113 -5.71 -48.82 60.82
CA ALA A 113 -6.07 -47.66 61.63
C ALA A 113 -7.59 -47.60 61.77
N ILE A 114 -8.04 -47.37 63.00
CA ILE A 114 -9.44 -47.35 63.41
C ILE A 114 -9.69 -45.99 64.06
N TYR A 115 -10.41 -45.10 63.40
CA TYR A 115 -10.62 -43.73 63.87
C TYR A 115 -12.04 -43.24 63.58
N ARG A 116 -12.45 -42.14 64.22
CA ARG A 116 -13.75 -41.52 63.93
C ARG A 116 -13.58 -40.35 62.97
N MET A 117 -14.38 -40.32 61.89
CA MET A 117 -14.36 -39.22 60.91
C MET A 117 -14.71 -37.86 61.52
N GLU A 118 -15.63 -37.86 62.48
CA GLU A 118 -16.08 -36.68 63.22
C GLU A 118 -15.11 -36.22 64.32
N SER A 119 -14.14 -37.07 64.70
CA SER A 119 -13.12 -36.75 65.70
C SER A 119 -11.87 -37.63 65.49
N PRO A 120 -11.01 -37.28 64.51
CA PRO A 120 -9.87 -38.12 64.10
C PRO A 120 -8.82 -38.32 65.20
N GLN A 121 -8.83 -37.46 66.21
CA GLN A 121 -7.96 -37.54 67.39
C GLN A 121 -8.28 -38.77 68.27
N THR A 122 -9.48 -39.34 68.14
CA THR A 122 -9.89 -40.59 68.76
C THR A 122 -9.62 -41.74 67.80
N ALA A 123 -8.48 -42.43 67.99
CA ALA A 123 -7.98 -43.44 67.08
C ALA A 123 -7.31 -44.61 67.81
N MET A 124 -7.31 -45.77 67.16
CA MET A 124 -6.67 -47.01 67.58
C MET A 124 -5.93 -47.61 66.38
N LEU A 125 -4.71 -48.08 66.58
CA LEU A 125 -3.92 -48.77 65.56
C LEU A 125 -3.56 -50.17 66.06
N GLY A 126 -3.61 -51.14 65.17
CA GLY A 126 -3.37 -52.53 65.55
C GLY A 126 -3.27 -53.51 64.41
N GLU A 127 -2.79 -54.71 64.72
CA GLU A 127 -2.63 -55.81 63.79
C GLU A 127 -3.95 -56.60 63.66
N VAL A 128 -4.35 -56.92 62.44
CA VAL A 128 -5.56 -57.73 62.20
C VAL A 128 -5.26 -59.19 62.55
N VAL A 129 -6.00 -59.71 63.53
CA VAL A 129 -5.87 -61.08 64.04
C VAL A 129 -6.76 -62.05 63.27
N SER A 130 -7.99 -61.63 62.96
CA SER A 130 -8.94 -62.46 62.21
C SER A 130 -10.03 -61.63 61.51
N TRP A 131 -10.55 -62.18 60.42
CA TRP A 131 -11.67 -61.62 59.66
C TRP A 131 -12.62 -62.72 59.19
N ASP A 132 -13.91 -62.55 59.46
CA ASP A 132 -14.99 -63.41 58.93
C ASP A 132 -15.97 -62.56 58.11
N ALA A 133 -16.00 -62.79 56.80
CA ALA A 133 -16.87 -62.05 55.88
C ALA A 133 -18.36 -62.42 55.99
N GLY A 134 -18.70 -63.58 56.57
CA GLY A 134 -20.06 -64.04 56.77
C GLY A 134 -20.73 -63.40 57.98
N THR A 135 -19.99 -63.22 59.08
CA THR A 135 -20.48 -62.56 60.31
C THR A 135 -20.14 -61.07 60.36
N GLY A 136 -19.14 -60.63 59.60
CA GLY A 136 -18.62 -59.27 59.62
C GLY A 136 -17.69 -58.98 60.80
N GLU A 137 -17.22 -60.00 61.52
CA GLU A 137 -16.34 -59.84 62.68
C GLU A 137 -14.88 -59.65 62.24
N LEU A 138 -14.31 -58.48 62.58
CA LEU A 138 -12.91 -58.14 62.42
C LEU A 138 -12.25 -58.03 63.80
N THR A 139 -11.35 -58.95 64.14
CA THR A 139 -10.58 -58.87 65.39
C THR A 139 -9.22 -58.23 65.13
N VAL A 140 -8.86 -57.24 65.94
CA VAL A 140 -7.64 -56.45 65.83
C VAL A 140 -6.97 -56.36 67.19
N ASP A 141 -5.67 -56.62 67.27
CA ASP A 141 -4.87 -56.42 68.48
C ASP A 141 -4.31 -54.99 68.49
N ILE A 142 -4.87 -54.15 69.36
CA ILE A 142 -4.55 -52.72 69.40
C ILE A 142 -3.25 -52.50 70.18
N ASP A 143 -2.22 -52.01 69.50
CA ASP A 143 -0.92 -51.68 70.12
C ASP A 143 -0.78 -50.19 70.47
N ARG A 144 -1.57 -49.33 69.82
CA ARG A 144 -1.50 -47.86 69.95
C ARG A 144 -2.89 -47.24 70.01
N VAL A 145 -3.03 -46.23 70.87
CA VAL A 145 -4.29 -45.49 71.06
C VAL A 145 -4.06 -44.00 71.17
N SER A 146 -5.03 -43.21 70.73
CA SER A 146 -5.15 -41.78 70.92
C SER A 146 -6.59 -41.43 71.27
N GLY A 147 -6.79 -40.54 72.25
CA GLY A 147 -8.10 -40.23 72.81
C GLY A 147 -8.53 -41.18 73.94
N ALA A 148 -9.76 -41.02 74.42
CA ALA A 148 -10.32 -41.78 75.54
C ALA A 148 -11.85 -41.95 75.39
N GLY A 149 -12.43 -42.88 76.16
CA GLY A 149 -13.87 -43.14 76.20
C GLY A 149 -14.34 -44.28 75.30
N ALA A 150 -15.62 -44.65 75.42
CA ALA A 150 -16.28 -45.61 74.55
C ALA A 150 -16.96 -44.90 73.38
N HIS A 151 -16.75 -45.42 72.17
CA HIS A 151 -17.34 -44.87 70.96
C HIS A 151 -17.73 -45.97 69.99
N GLY A 152 -18.74 -45.72 69.16
CA GLY A 152 -19.05 -46.44 67.93
C GLY A 152 -18.81 -45.55 66.69
N GLY A 153 -19.25 -45.99 65.51
CA GLY A 153 -19.07 -45.22 64.27
C GLY A 153 -17.61 -45.13 63.82
N TRP A 154 -16.88 -46.23 63.94
CA TRP A 154 -15.48 -46.34 63.54
C TRP A 154 -15.34 -46.43 62.02
N THR A 155 -14.33 -45.76 61.49
CA THR A 155 -13.79 -46.01 60.15
C THR A 155 -12.51 -46.81 60.31
N ILE A 156 -12.46 -47.96 59.64
CA ILE A 156 -11.32 -48.88 59.64
C ILE A 156 -10.67 -48.78 58.25
N THR A 157 -9.36 -48.56 58.21
CA THR A 157 -8.62 -48.46 56.95
C THR A 157 -7.20 -49.03 57.08
N ALA A 158 -6.53 -49.24 55.95
CA ALA A 158 -5.14 -49.68 55.91
C ALA A 158 -4.22 -48.67 56.59
N ALA A 159 -3.30 -49.18 57.42
CA ALA A 159 -2.24 -48.38 58.04
C ALA A 159 -0.93 -49.14 58.01
N SER A 160 0.19 -48.43 58.14
CA SER A 160 1.50 -49.02 58.32
C SER A 160 1.85 -49.10 59.83
N PRO A 161 2.54 -50.15 60.29
CA PRO A 161 3.09 -50.20 61.65
C PRO A 161 4.05 -49.05 61.96
N SER A 162 4.58 -48.36 60.95
CA SER A 162 5.48 -47.20 61.10
C SER A 162 4.78 -45.85 61.27
N ASP A 163 3.44 -45.80 61.17
CA ASP A 163 2.74 -44.52 61.15
C ASP A 163 2.70 -43.87 62.56
N THR A 164 3.16 -42.62 62.64
CA THR A 164 2.95 -41.72 63.79
C THR A 164 1.76 -40.81 63.53
N ALA A 165 1.17 -40.22 64.58
CA ALA A 165 0.05 -39.29 64.42
C ALA A 165 0.39 -38.09 63.49
N GLU A 166 1.67 -37.72 63.34
CA GLU A 166 2.09 -36.70 62.39
C GLU A 166 1.99 -37.15 60.92
N ALA A 167 2.21 -38.44 60.62
CA ALA A 167 2.13 -38.97 59.25
C ALA A 167 0.69 -38.86 58.69
N ILE A 168 -0.33 -38.98 59.55
CA ILE A 168 -1.74 -38.84 59.17
C ILE A 168 -2.06 -37.39 58.78
N ALA A 169 -1.53 -36.41 59.51
CA ALA A 169 -1.71 -34.99 59.18
C ALA A 169 -1.01 -34.60 57.87
N GLU A 170 0.17 -35.16 57.61
CA GLU A 170 0.92 -34.93 56.38
C GLU A 170 0.22 -35.54 55.15
N VAL A 171 -0.36 -36.74 55.30
CA VAL A 171 -1.20 -37.36 54.27
C VAL A 171 -2.48 -36.56 54.02
N MET A 172 -3.15 -36.04 55.05
CA MET A 172 -4.34 -35.18 54.89
C MET A 172 -3.99 -33.88 54.16
N SER A 173 -2.86 -33.24 54.49
CA SER A 173 -2.39 -32.05 53.77
C SER A 173 -2.04 -32.36 52.31
N ALA A 174 -1.52 -33.55 52.02
CA ALA A 174 -1.25 -33.98 50.64
C ALA A 174 -2.55 -34.23 49.87
N VAL A 175 -3.59 -34.77 50.51
CA VAL A 175 -4.93 -34.96 49.90
C VAL A 175 -5.58 -33.62 49.59
N ASP A 176 -5.50 -32.63 50.49
CA ASP A 176 -6.01 -31.29 50.25
C ASP A 176 -5.29 -30.59 49.08
N ALA A 177 -3.97 -30.79 48.95
CA ALA A 177 -3.20 -30.29 47.82
C ALA A 177 -3.61 -30.96 46.49
N VAL A 178 -3.80 -32.28 46.48
CA VAL A 178 -4.25 -33.02 45.31
C VAL A 178 -5.68 -32.61 44.89
N GLU A 179 -6.55 -32.34 45.86
CA GLU A 179 -7.91 -31.88 45.60
C GLU A 179 -7.93 -30.45 45.02
N ALA A 180 -7.05 -29.57 45.50
CA ALA A 180 -6.84 -28.25 44.90
C ALA A 180 -6.32 -28.33 43.46
N ASP A 181 -5.36 -29.22 43.19
CA ASP A 181 -4.84 -29.47 41.84
C ASP A 181 -5.91 -30.05 40.92
N ARG A 182 -6.76 -30.94 41.41
CA ARG A 182 -7.91 -31.49 40.67
C ARG A 182 -8.90 -30.40 40.29
N GLN A 183 -9.21 -29.48 41.21
CA GLN A 183 -10.10 -28.35 40.92
C GLN A 183 -9.48 -27.38 39.90
N ALA A 184 -8.18 -27.11 39.99
CA ALA A 184 -7.48 -26.31 39.00
C ALA A 184 -7.47 -26.97 37.60
N ALA A 185 -7.30 -28.29 37.53
CA ALA A 185 -7.37 -29.05 36.29
C ALA A 185 -8.78 -29.04 35.68
N GLN A 186 -9.83 -29.15 36.49
CA GLN A 186 -11.22 -29.04 36.03
C GLN A 186 -11.50 -27.64 35.45
N ALA A 187 -11.09 -26.58 36.14
CA ALA A 187 -11.25 -25.22 35.65
C ALA A 187 -10.50 -24.98 34.32
N ALA A 188 -9.34 -25.59 34.14
CA ALA A 188 -8.60 -25.54 32.89
C ALA A 188 -9.30 -26.29 31.74
N ALA A 189 -9.95 -27.42 32.04
CA ALA A 189 -10.76 -28.17 31.08
C ALA A 189 -12.02 -27.40 30.65
N ASP A 190 -12.71 -26.78 31.60
CA ASP A 190 -13.90 -25.97 31.33
C ASP A 190 -13.55 -24.77 30.43
N LEU A 191 -12.43 -24.09 30.72
CA LEU A 191 -11.91 -23.00 29.89
C LEU A 191 -11.51 -23.47 28.48
N ALA A 192 -11.01 -24.71 28.35
CA ALA A 192 -10.71 -25.29 27.04
C ALA A 192 -11.98 -25.54 26.23
N GLY A 193 -13.08 -25.95 26.88
CA GLY A 193 -14.41 -26.06 26.28
C GLY A 193 -14.92 -24.71 25.76
N GLU A 194 -14.89 -23.67 26.61
CA GLU A 194 -15.33 -22.32 26.22
C GLU A 194 -14.51 -21.75 25.04
N LYS A 195 -13.20 -22.04 25.00
CA LYS A 195 -12.34 -21.65 23.87
C LYS A 195 -12.68 -22.39 22.58
N ALA A 196 -13.10 -23.65 22.66
CA ALA A 196 -13.54 -24.40 21.49
C ALA A 196 -14.84 -23.83 20.93
N ASP A 197 -15.81 -23.52 21.79
CA ASP A 197 -17.08 -22.90 21.38
C ASP A 197 -16.87 -21.53 20.74
N LEU A 198 -15.97 -20.71 21.30
CA LEU A 198 -15.60 -19.42 20.72
C LEU A 198 -14.91 -19.58 19.35
N ALA A 199 -14.14 -20.65 19.14
CA ALA A 199 -13.51 -20.92 17.85
C ALA A 199 -14.55 -21.28 16.78
N VAL A 200 -15.58 -22.07 17.13
CA VAL A 200 -16.71 -22.37 16.24
C VAL A 200 -17.47 -21.08 15.89
N GLN A 201 -17.82 -20.26 16.87
CA GLN A 201 -18.51 -18.99 16.62
C GLN A 201 -17.71 -18.05 15.69
N LYS A 202 -16.37 -18.00 15.84
CA LYS A 202 -15.51 -17.22 14.94
C LYS A 202 -15.53 -17.75 13.51
N ALA A 203 -15.56 -19.07 13.32
CA ALA A 203 -15.67 -19.68 12.00
C ALA A 203 -17.03 -19.36 11.35
N ASP A 204 -18.12 -19.43 12.12
CA ASP A 204 -19.46 -19.08 11.62
C ASP A 204 -19.56 -17.62 11.20
N ILE A 205 -19.00 -16.70 11.99
CA ILE A 205 -18.95 -15.26 11.64
C ILE A 205 -18.14 -15.04 10.36
N ALA A 206 -17.01 -15.73 10.20
CA ALA A 206 -16.18 -15.62 9.00
C ALA A 206 -16.92 -16.14 7.76
N ASN A 207 -17.64 -17.27 7.88
CA ASN A 207 -18.45 -17.85 6.81
C ASN A 207 -19.63 -16.93 6.45
N ALA A 208 -20.31 -16.35 7.44
CA ALA A 208 -21.39 -15.39 7.23
C ALA A 208 -20.90 -14.12 6.52
N PHE A 209 -19.72 -13.62 6.88
CA PHE A 209 -19.11 -12.47 6.21
C PHE A 209 -18.73 -12.78 4.75
N ALA A 210 -18.18 -13.96 4.49
CA ALA A 210 -17.86 -14.39 3.13
C ALA A 210 -19.13 -14.52 2.26
N ALA A 211 -20.20 -15.10 2.80
CA ALA A 211 -21.50 -15.20 2.12
C ALA A 211 -22.08 -13.82 1.80
N ALA A 212 -22.09 -12.90 2.77
CA ALA A 212 -22.59 -11.53 2.56
C ALA A 212 -21.80 -10.76 1.48
N THR A 213 -20.49 -11.00 1.39
CA THR A 213 -19.64 -10.39 0.36
C THR A 213 -19.96 -10.95 -1.03
N SER A 214 -20.23 -12.25 -1.13
CA SER A 214 -20.67 -12.89 -2.38
C SER A 214 -22.03 -12.35 -2.84
N ASP A 215 -22.99 -12.23 -1.92
CA ASP A 215 -24.32 -11.69 -2.20
C ASP A 215 -24.26 -10.24 -2.71
N ASP A 216 -23.35 -9.42 -2.17
CA ASP A 216 -23.17 -8.03 -2.62
C ASP A 216 -22.57 -7.95 -4.03
N ALA A 217 -21.65 -8.85 -4.35
CA ALA A 217 -21.10 -8.98 -5.71
C ALA A 217 -22.19 -9.38 -6.72
N ASP A 218 -23.04 -10.36 -6.38
CA ASP A 218 -24.17 -10.79 -7.22
C ASP A 218 -25.18 -9.65 -7.43
N ARG A 219 -25.49 -8.88 -6.38
CA ARG A 219 -26.35 -7.68 -6.47
C ARG A 219 -25.74 -6.62 -7.38
N SER A 220 -24.44 -6.39 -7.27
CA SER A 220 -23.72 -5.45 -8.14
C SER A 220 -23.75 -5.91 -9.60
N GLU A 221 -23.58 -7.19 -9.88
CA GLU A 221 -23.64 -7.74 -11.24
C GLU A 221 -25.07 -7.61 -11.82
N ALA A 222 -26.11 -7.92 -11.04
CA ALA A 222 -27.50 -7.72 -11.45
C ALA A 222 -27.84 -6.24 -11.72
N ALA A 223 -27.31 -5.32 -10.90
CA ALA A 223 -27.46 -3.88 -11.10
C ALA A 223 -26.77 -3.42 -12.40
N ILE A 224 -25.57 -3.91 -12.68
CA ILE A 224 -24.85 -3.62 -13.94
C ILE A 224 -25.64 -4.10 -15.15
N VAL A 225 -26.18 -5.33 -15.12
CA VAL A 225 -27.02 -5.87 -16.21
C VAL A 225 -28.26 -5.01 -16.43
N THR A 226 -28.90 -4.56 -15.34
CA THR A 226 -30.08 -3.69 -15.40
C THR A 226 -29.74 -2.33 -16.02
N LEU A 227 -28.62 -1.72 -15.60
CA LEU A 227 -28.15 -0.45 -16.15
C LEU A 227 -27.75 -0.56 -17.62
N GLN A 228 -27.12 -1.66 -18.04
CA GLN A 228 -26.79 -1.92 -19.44
C GLN A 228 -28.05 -2.07 -20.29
N ALA A 229 -29.08 -2.77 -19.80
CA ALA A 229 -30.36 -2.89 -20.49
C ALA A 229 -31.08 -1.53 -20.60
N LEU A 230 -31.07 -0.72 -19.54
CA LEU A 230 -31.61 0.64 -19.56
C LEU A 230 -30.87 1.55 -20.53
N TYR A 231 -29.53 1.52 -20.53
CA TYR A 231 -28.71 2.28 -21.46
C TYR A 231 -28.95 1.87 -22.91
N ALA A 232 -28.99 0.55 -23.18
CA ALA A 232 -29.34 0.03 -24.50
C ALA A 232 -30.73 0.52 -24.93
N ALA A 233 -31.74 0.43 -24.08
CA ALA A 233 -33.09 0.93 -24.38
C ALA A 233 -33.11 2.45 -24.63
N GLN A 234 -32.42 3.24 -23.81
CA GLN A 234 -32.34 4.69 -23.98
C GLN A 234 -31.59 5.09 -25.26
N SER A 235 -30.49 4.40 -25.60
CA SER A 235 -29.71 4.69 -26.82
C SER A 235 -30.48 4.44 -28.13
N ARG A 236 -31.55 3.63 -28.08
CA ARG A 236 -32.46 3.38 -29.20
C ARG A 236 -33.55 4.43 -29.35
N VAL A 237 -33.89 5.12 -28.25
CA VAL A 237 -34.94 6.14 -28.20
C VAL A 237 -34.37 7.55 -28.29
N PHE A 238 -33.22 7.84 -27.69
CA PHE A 238 -32.63 9.18 -27.66
C PHE A 238 -31.29 9.18 -28.41
N LEU A 239 -31.31 9.66 -29.65
CA LEU A 239 -30.15 9.60 -30.53
C LEU A 239 -29.20 10.79 -30.36
N GLY A 240 -29.62 11.85 -29.65
CA GLY A 240 -28.80 13.04 -29.46
C GLY A 240 -29.03 14.08 -30.56
N ALA A 241 -27.99 14.73 -31.07
CA ALA A 241 -28.10 15.87 -31.98
C ALA A 241 -27.43 15.60 -33.34
N PHE A 242 -28.16 15.81 -34.44
CA PHE A 242 -27.68 15.59 -35.80
C PHE A 242 -28.03 16.77 -36.71
N PRO A 243 -27.28 17.02 -37.79
CA PRO A 243 -27.60 18.06 -38.77
C PRO A 243 -28.61 17.62 -39.83
N THR A 244 -28.84 16.31 -39.97
CA THR A 244 -29.78 15.69 -40.92
C THR A 244 -30.43 14.47 -40.28
N ASP A 245 -31.57 14.04 -40.83
CA ASP A 245 -32.31 12.86 -40.35
C ASP A 245 -31.41 11.60 -40.33
N PRO A 246 -31.17 11.01 -39.14
CA PRO A 246 -30.43 9.76 -39.02
C PRO A 246 -31.17 8.62 -39.72
N ALA A 247 -30.44 7.66 -40.28
CA ALA A 247 -31.00 6.46 -40.91
C ALA A 247 -30.97 5.23 -39.96
N THR A 248 -30.13 5.26 -38.94
CA THR A 248 -29.93 4.20 -37.95
C THR A 248 -29.84 4.81 -36.55
N ASP A 249 -30.03 3.98 -35.52
CA ASP A 249 -29.79 4.41 -34.14
C ASP A 249 -28.29 4.50 -33.80
N LEU A 250 -27.97 4.84 -32.55
CA LEU A 250 -26.59 5.01 -32.06
C LEU A 250 -25.77 3.70 -32.02
N ASN A 251 -26.41 2.54 -32.12
CA ASN A 251 -25.76 1.22 -32.17
C ASN A 251 -25.64 0.69 -33.60
N GLY A 252 -26.19 1.41 -34.60
CA GLY A 252 -26.19 1.01 -36.01
C GLY A 252 -27.38 0.13 -36.42
N ASP A 253 -28.38 -0.05 -35.55
CA ASP A 253 -29.59 -0.82 -35.83
C ASP A 253 -30.67 0.04 -36.51
N PRO A 254 -31.70 -0.57 -37.14
CA PRO A 254 -32.83 0.16 -37.69
C PRO A 254 -33.58 0.99 -36.63
N LEU A 255 -34.04 2.18 -37.02
CA LEU A 255 -34.76 3.10 -36.14
C LEU A 255 -36.05 2.48 -35.59
N ALA A 256 -36.23 2.58 -34.27
CA ALA A 256 -37.48 2.23 -33.61
C ALA A 256 -38.49 3.37 -33.69
N ALA A 257 -39.78 3.05 -33.86
CA ALA A 257 -40.85 4.04 -33.72
C ALA A 257 -40.79 4.66 -32.32
N GLY A 258 -40.82 5.99 -32.24
CA GLY A 258 -40.61 6.77 -31.03
C GLY A 258 -39.17 7.23 -30.80
N ALA A 259 -38.20 6.86 -31.66
CA ALA A 259 -36.85 7.42 -31.58
C ALA A 259 -36.86 8.93 -31.80
N GLU A 260 -36.04 9.67 -31.06
CA GLU A 260 -35.98 11.12 -31.03
C GLU A 260 -34.54 11.63 -31.22
N TYR A 261 -34.40 12.76 -31.91
CA TYR A 261 -33.14 13.48 -32.00
C TYR A 261 -33.38 14.99 -32.13
N TRP A 262 -32.35 15.78 -31.82
CA TRP A 262 -32.34 17.22 -32.02
C TRP A 262 -31.72 17.56 -33.37
N ASN A 263 -32.51 18.16 -34.26
CA ASN A 263 -31.97 18.68 -35.51
C ASN A 263 -31.26 20.02 -35.27
N THR A 264 -29.95 20.03 -35.44
CA THR A 264 -29.08 21.19 -35.16
C THR A 264 -29.17 22.29 -36.22
N VAL A 265 -29.65 21.98 -37.42
CA VAL A 265 -29.83 22.95 -38.51
C VAL A 265 -31.21 23.61 -38.41
N ASP A 266 -32.26 22.80 -38.22
CA ASP A 266 -33.64 23.27 -38.12
C ASP A 266 -33.98 23.80 -36.71
N GLY A 267 -33.17 23.49 -35.70
CA GLY A 267 -33.39 23.91 -34.31
C GLY A 267 -34.62 23.29 -33.64
N VAL A 268 -35.02 22.09 -34.07
CA VAL A 268 -36.23 21.41 -33.57
C VAL A 268 -35.96 19.96 -33.16
N LYS A 269 -36.71 19.46 -32.17
CA LYS A 269 -36.71 18.04 -31.80
C LYS A 269 -37.60 17.24 -32.75
N LYS A 270 -37.05 16.19 -33.36
CA LYS A 270 -37.75 15.29 -34.27
C LYS A 270 -38.02 13.95 -33.59
N ILE A 271 -39.12 13.29 -33.94
CA ILE A 271 -39.52 11.94 -33.52
C ILE A 271 -39.83 11.06 -34.75
N TYR A 272 -39.36 9.82 -34.75
CA TYR A 272 -39.59 8.85 -35.82
C TYR A 272 -40.90 8.11 -35.58
N ASP A 273 -41.85 8.16 -36.51
CA ASP A 273 -43.19 7.56 -36.35
C ASP A 273 -43.26 6.07 -36.75
N GLY A 274 -42.13 5.49 -37.18
CA GLY A 274 -42.06 4.13 -37.74
C GLY A 274 -41.92 4.11 -39.26
N SER A 275 -42.24 5.21 -39.93
CA SER A 275 -42.16 5.38 -41.38
C SER A 275 -41.34 6.61 -41.83
N GLY A 276 -41.23 7.64 -40.98
CA GLY A 276 -40.45 8.84 -41.25
C GLY A 276 -40.27 9.74 -40.02
N TRP A 277 -39.46 10.80 -40.16
CA TRP A 277 -39.18 11.79 -39.10
C TRP A 277 -40.20 12.93 -39.10
N THR A 278 -40.79 13.22 -37.94
CA THR A 278 -41.78 14.29 -37.70
C THR A 278 -41.34 15.19 -36.53
N VAL A 279 -41.99 16.34 -36.27
CA VAL A 279 -41.65 17.19 -35.11
C VAL A 279 -42.33 16.68 -33.83
N SER A 280 -41.58 16.66 -32.70
CA SER A 280 -42.00 16.01 -31.44
C SER A 280 -42.86 16.91 -30.52
N TYR A 281 -43.43 18.00 -31.03
CA TYR A 281 -44.37 18.82 -30.27
C TYR A 281 -45.61 19.14 -31.10
N VAL A 282 -46.73 19.23 -30.40
CA VAL A 282 -47.99 19.76 -30.93
C VAL A 282 -47.88 21.30 -30.90
N PRO A 283 -47.93 22.00 -32.04
CA PRO A 283 -47.80 23.45 -32.08
C PRO A 283 -48.85 24.16 -31.22
N VAL A 284 -48.48 25.27 -30.59
CA VAL A 284 -49.40 26.11 -29.81
C VAL A 284 -50.58 26.53 -30.69
N GLY A 285 -51.79 26.12 -30.30
CA GLY A 285 -53.02 26.34 -31.10
C GLY A 285 -53.59 25.09 -31.78
N SER A 286 -53.02 23.90 -31.53
CA SER A 286 -53.61 22.65 -32.04
C SER A 286 -54.81 22.22 -31.20
N GLU A 287 -55.91 21.88 -31.89
CA GLU A 287 -57.18 21.48 -31.28
C GLU A 287 -57.17 20.03 -30.77
N VAL A 288 -57.87 19.75 -29.66
CA VAL A 288 -58.06 18.37 -29.18
C VAL A 288 -59.00 17.63 -30.13
N THR A 289 -58.58 16.48 -30.65
CA THR A 289 -59.31 15.74 -31.70
C THR A 289 -60.64 15.14 -31.23
N SER A 290 -60.80 14.75 -29.96
CA SER A 290 -62.09 14.41 -29.31
C SER A 290 -61.92 14.05 -27.82
N ILE A 291 -62.76 14.60 -26.94
CA ILE A 291 -63.03 14.12 -25.57
C ILE A 291 -64.54 14.00 -25.40
N PHE A 292 -65.03 12.77 -25.17
CA PHE A 292 -66.45 12.45 -25.08
C PHE A 292 -67.27 12.96 -26.29
N GLY A 293 -66.66 12.94 -27.49
CA GLY A 293 -67.29 13.42 -28.73
C GLY A 293 -67.18 14.94 -28.95
N ARG A 294 -66.55 15.69 -28.05
CA ARG A 294 -66.31 17.14 -28.18
C ARG A 294 -64.88 17.41 -28.67
N THR A 295 -64.69 18.29 -29.65
CA THR A 295 -63.38 18.64 -30.23
C THR A 295 -63.04 20.12 -29.99
N GLY A 296 -61.78 20.53 -30.08
CA GLY A 296 -61.35 21.93 -29.86
C GLY A 296 -60.94 22.24 -28.40
N ASN A 297 -61.06 23.50 -27.98
CA ASN A 297 -60.75 23.95 -26.62
C ASN A 297 -61.88 23.55 -25.64
N ILE A 298 -61.64 22.58 -24.75
CA ILE A 298 -62.66 22.02 -23.84
C ILE A 298 -62.50 22.55 -22.40
N THR A 299 -63.62 22.84 -21.71
CA THR A 299 -63.70 23.13 -20.25
C THR A 299 -64.59 22.08 -19.57
N ALA A 300 -64.30 21.70 -18.32
CA ALA A 300 -65.03 20.67 -17.57
C ALA A 300 -66.50 21.06 -17.29
N GLN A 301 -67.42 20.10 -17.41
CA GLN A 301 -68.86 20.28 -17.18
C GLN A 301 -69.41 19.34 -16.09
N LEU A 302 -70.53 19.73 -15.49
CA LEU A 302 -71.24 18.92 -14.49
C LEU A 302 -71.70 17.60 -15.13
N GLY A 303 -71.23 16.46 -14.62
CA GLY A 303 -71.48 15.13 -15.18
C GLY A 303 -70.28 14.47 -15.87
N ASP A 304 -69.21 15.22 -16.16
CA ASP A 304 -67.94 14.66 -16.69
C ASP A 304 -67.26 13.65 -15.71
N TYR A 305 -67.77 13.55 -14.48
CA TYR A 305 -67.30 12.67 -13.40
C TYR A 305 -68.43 11.85 -12.74
N SER A 306 -69.47 11.45 -13.47
CA SER A 306 -70.49 10.53 -12.92
C SER A 306 -69.88 9.15 -12.59
N ALA A 307 -70.44 8.47 -11.59
CA ALA A 307 -69.91 7.18 -11.11
C ALA A 307 -69.82 6.12 -12.23
N ASP A 308 -70.78 6.17 -13.16
CA ASP A 308 -70.90 5.36 -14.37
C ASP A 308 -69.83 5.64 -15.46
N LYS A 309 -69.03 6.71 -15.30
CA LYS A 309 -67.84 7.02 -16.12
C LYS A 309 -66.52 6.69 -15.42
N ILE A 310 -66.54 6.30 -14.15
CA ILE A 310 -65.39 5.80 -13.39
C ILE A 310 -65.42 4.27 -13.50
N THR A 311 -64.81 3.73 -14.55
CA THR A 311 -64.77 2.27 -14.79
C THR A 311 -63.72 1.60 -13.91
N ALA A 312 -64.08 1.30 -12.67
CA ALA A 312 -63.51 0.18 -11.92
C ALA A 312 -64.68 -0.71 -11.47
N ALA A 313 -64.65 -1.97 -11.89
CA ALA A 313 -65.72 -2.93 -11.72
C ALA A 313 -66.21 -3.05 -10.26
N ALA A 314 -67.51 -2.85 -10.09
CA ALA A 314 -68.39 -3.33 -9.03
C ALA A 314 -67.73 -3.95 -7.77
N ILE A 315 -67.53 -3.15 -6.72
CA ILE A 315 -67.56 -3.69 -5.36
C ILE A 315 -69.01 -4.09 -5.08
N ALA A 316 -69.28 -5.40 -5.03
CA ALA A 316 -70.61 -5.94 -4.82
C ALA A 316 -71.20 -5.43 -3.49
N GLY A 317 -72.39 -4.81 -3.54
CA GLY A 317 -73.14 -4.35 -2.38
C GLY A 317 -73.20 -2.83 -2.17
N LEU A 318 -72.43 -2.03 -2.90
CA LEU A 318 -72.52 -0.57 -2.88
C LEU A 318 -73.56 -0.08 -3.90
N THR A 319 -74.54 0.73 -3.47
CA THR A 319 -75.61 1.26 -4.34
C THR A 319 -75.79 2.77 -4.14
N GLY A 320 -75.94 3.53 -5.24
CA GLY A 320 -76.21 4.98 -5.20
C GLY A 320 -75.69 5.77 -6.41
N SER A 321 -76.46 6.74 -6.91
CA SER A 321 -76.10 7.56 -8.09
C SER A 321 -75.29 8.82 -7.77
N THR A 322 -75.00 9.07 -6.49
CA THR A 322 -74.15 10.16 -6.01
C THR A 322 -73.17 9.64 -4.97
N VAL A 323 -72.04 10.32 -4.81
CA VAL A 323 -71.01 9.96 -3.81
C VAL A 323 -71.59 9.84 -2.39
N GLN A 324 -72.56 10.70 -2.06
CA GLN A 324 -73.22 10.68 -0.75
C GLN A 324 -74.05 9.41 -0.50
N ALA A 325 -74.74 8.89 -1.53
CA ALA A 325 -75.53 7.67 -1.42
C ALA A 325 -74.63 6.43 -1.24
N VAL A 326 -73.50 6.38 -1.95
CA VAL A 326 -72.50 5.33 -1.78
C VAL A 326 -71.92 5.34 -0.36
N LEU A 327 -71.62 6.51 0.19
CA LEU A 327 -71.13 6.66 1.58
C LEU A 327 -72.15 6.15 2.61
N GLY A 328 -73.44 6.33 2.37
CA GLY A 328 -74.51 5.78 3.21
C GLY A 328 -74.54 4.26 3.25
N SER A 329 -74.29 3.59 2.12
CA SER A 329 -74.23 2.13 2.06
C SER A 329 -73.03 1.54 2.82
N ILE A 330 -71.88 2.24 2.82
CA ILE A 330 -70.69 1.88 3.61
C ILE A 330 -70.99 1.97 5.10
N LYS A 331 -71.72 3.00 5.54
CA LYS A 331 -72.10 3.17 6.95
C LYS A 331 -72.96 2.00 7.45
N GLY A 332 -73.90 1.52 6.64
CA GLY A 332 -74.76 0.39 7.01
C GLY A 332 -73.98 -0.90 7.28
N VAL A 333 -72.96 -1.20 6.47
CA VAL A 333 -72.07 -2.35 6.67
C VAL A 333 -71.26 -2.21 7.96
N LEU A 334 -70.79 -1.00 8.25
CA LEU A 334 -70.02 -0.72 9.47
C LEU A 334 -70.87 -0.90 10.74
N ASP A 335 -72.13 -0.49 10.70
CA ASP A 335 -73.08 -0.68 11.81
C ASP A 335 -73.41 -2.18 12.04
N THR A 336 -73.45 -3.01 10.98
CA THR A 336 -73.58 -4.49 11.11
C THR A 336 -72.32 -5.12 11.72
N HIS A 337 -71.12 -4.68 11.32
CA HIS A 337 -69.87 -5.19 11.90
C HIS A 337 -69.72 -4.82 13.39
N ALA A 338 -70.30 -3.70 13.81
CA ALA A 338 -70.35 -3.31 15.22
C ALA A 338 -71.25 -4.24 16.06
N ALA A 339 -72.31 -4.80 15.46
CA ALA A 339 -73.16 -5.80 16.11
C ALA A 339 -72.44 -7.17 16.25
N ASP A 340 -71.68 -7.60 15.23
CA ASP A 340 -70.85 -8.82 15.30
C ASP A 340 -69.73 -8.75 16.36
N ILE A 341 -69.18 -7.56 16.61
CA ILE A 341 -68.19 -7.35 17.69
C ILE A 341 -68.84 -7.49 19.08
N ALA A 342 -70.11 -7.13 19.22
CA ALA A 342 -70.85 -7.27 20.48
C ALA A 342 -71.20 -8.75 20.81
N ASP A 343 -71.17 -9.65 19.82
CA ASP A 343 -71.42 -11.09 19.97
C ASP A 343 -70.14 -11.91 20.25
N ARG A 344 -68.96 -11.25 20.30
CA ARG A 344 -67.69 -11.89 20.69
C ARG A 344 -67.60 -11.96 22.22
N ALA A 345 -67.46 -13.18 22.73
CA ALA A 345 -67.47 -13.59 24.13
C ALA A 345 -66.91 -12.58 25.15
N THR A 346 -67.69 -12.32 26.20
CA THR A 346 -67.34 -11.40 27.30
C THR A 346 -66.39 -12.06 28.30
N SER A 347 -65.74 -11.28 29.17
CA SER A 347 -64.86 -11.82 30.23
C SER A 347 -65.55 -12.86 31.14
N ALA A 348 -66.88 -12.83 31.23
CA ALA A 348 -67.66 -13.82 31.96
C ALA A 348 -67.69 -15.19 31.26
N ASP A 349 -67.74 -15.21 29.92
CA ASP A 349 -67.73 -16.43 29.11
C ASP A 349 -66.34 -17.09 29.12
N LEU A 350 -65.28 -16.27 29.12
CA LEU A 350 -63.89 -16.74 29.29
C LEU A 350 -63.66 -17.32 30.68
N ASN A 351 -64.18 -16.69 31.74
CA ASN A 351 -64.08 -17.20 33.11
C ASN A 351 -64.85 -18.51 33.32
N ALA A 352 -66.01 -18.68 32.67
CA ALA A 352 -66.76 -19.94 32.69
C ALA A 352 -66.04 -21.07 31.93
N GLY A 353 -65.38 -20.74 30.82
CA GLY A 353 -64.56 -21.68 30.05
C GLY A 353 -63.27 -22.11 30.78
N LEU A 354 -62.65 -21.22 31.55
CA LEU A 354 -61.44 -21.53 32.32
C LEU A 354 -61.75 -22.39 33.55
N ALA A 355 -62.89 -22.16 34.21
CA ALA A 355 -63.36 -22.94 35.36
C ALA A 355 -63.63 -24.42 35.05
N THR A 356 -63.81 -24.79 33.76
CA THR A 356 -64.07 -26.17 33.32
C THR A 356 -62.83 -26.88 32.75
N LYS A 357 -61.66 -26.22 32.74
CA LYS A 357 -60.38 -26.80 32.29
C LYS A 357 -59.46 -27.24 33.43
N SER A 358 -59.86 -27.02 34.69
CA SER A 358 -59.06 -27.35 35.87
C SER A 358 -59.52 -28.63 36.57
N ASP A 359 -59.60 -29.76 35.86
CA ASP A 359 -59.83 -31.05 36.51
C ASP A 359 -58.77 -32.09 36.11
N ILE A 360 -57.88 -32.35 37.08
CA ILE A 360 -57.11 -33.58 37.28
C ILE A 360 -56.01 -33.84 36.24
N GLY A 361 -54.90 -33.08 36.30
CA GLY A 361 -53.66 -33.55 35.66
C GLY A 361 -52.58 -32.56 35.23
N HIS A 362 -52.62 -31.28 35.62
CA HIS A 362 -51.51 -30.36 35.35
C HIS A 362 -50.72 -30.10 36.63
N THR A 363 -49.41 -30.36 36.58
CA THR A 363 -48.43 -30.04 37.62
C THR A 363 -47.66 -28.80 37.20
N HIS A 364 -47.42 -27.89 38.15
CA HIS A 364 -46.45 -26.81 37.99
C HIS A 364 -45.22 -27.15 38.82
N ALA A 365 -44.02 -26.88 38.32
CA ALA A 365 -42.85 -27.00 39.16
C ALA A 365 -42.97 -25.94 40.28
N PHE A 366 -42.63 -26.32 41.52
CA PHE A 366 -42.78 -25.41 42.66
C PHE A 366 -41.98 -24.11 42.50
N ALA A 367 -40.89 -24.15 41.71
CA ALA A 367 -40.07 -23.01 41.36
C ALA A 367 -40.76 -21.96 40.47
N ASP A 368 -41.83 -22.34 39.77
CA ASP A 368 -42.53 -21.46 38.82
C ASP A 368 -43.56 -20.55 39.52
N LEU A 369 -43.75 -20.70 40.84
CA LEU A 369 -44.65 -19.87 41.62
C LEU A 369 -43.94 -18.59 42.06
N THR A 370 -44.18 -17.49 41.36
CA THR A 370 -43.81 -16.15 41.83
C THR A 370 -44.87 -15.70 42.85
N GLU A 371 -44.45 -15.35 44.08
CA GLU A 371 -45.30 -15.06 45.26
C GLU A 371 -45.70 -16.28 46.11
N THR A 372 -44.73 -17.11 46.49
CA THR A 372 -44.98 -18.17 47.47
C THR A 372 -45.25 -17.60 48.87
N PRO A 373 -46.20 -18.16 49.65
CA PRO A 373 -46.45 -17.72 51.01
C PRO A 373 -45.21 -17.79 51.90
N THR A 374 -44.92 -16.75 52.69
CA THR A 374 -43.71 -16.73 53.54
C THR A 374 -43.89 -17.41 54.91
N THR A 375 -45.06 -18.01 55.17
CA THR A 375 -45.39 -18.64 56.44
C THR A 375 -45.95 -20.05 56.23
N LEU A 376 -45.70 -20.95 57.18
CA LEU A 376 -46.18 -22.33 57.11
C LEU A 376 -47.72 -22.42 57.04
N ALA A 377 -48.42 -21.52 57.74
CA ALA A 377 -49.88 -21.41 57.65
C ALA A 377 -50.36 -20.97 56.25
N GLY A 378 -49.57 -20.12 55.57
CA GLY A 378 -49.82 -19.72 54.18
C GLY A 378 -49.70 -20.87 53.18
N TYR A 379 -48.91 -21.90 53.50
CA TYR A 379 -48.84 -23.16 52.75
C TYR A 379 -49.90 -24.20 53.20
N GLY A 380 -50.78 -23.87 54.14
CA GLY A 380 -51.81 -24.78 54.65
C GLY A 380 -51.28 -25.86 55.60
N ILE A 381 -50.04 -25.76 56.08
CA ILE A 381 -49.43 -26.71 57.01
C ILE A 381 -49.83 -26.34 58.43
N ALA A 382 -50.75 -27.10 59.03
CA ALA A 382 -51.37 -26.80 60.32
C ALA A 382 -50.78 -27.58 61.51
N ASP A 383 -49.95 -28.59 61.25
CA ASP A 383 -49.35 -29.50 62.24
C ASP A 383 -47.84 -29.24 62.48
N ALA A 384 -47.30 -28.18 61.89
CA ALA A 384 -45.90 -27.80 62.10
C ALA A 384 -45.63 -27.36 63.55
N ARG A 385 -44.52 -27.84 64.13
CA ARG A 385 -44.04 -27.44 65.46
C ARG A 385 -43.75 -25.94 65.47
N THR A 386 -44.34 -25.22 66.43
CA THR A 386 -44.12 -23.78 66.60
C THR A 386 -42.74 -23.49 67.16
N GLY A 387 -42.18 -22.30 66.86
CA GLY A 387 -40.90 -21.86 67.42
C GLY A 387 -40.88 -21.86 68.96
N VAL A 388 -42.04 -21.68 69.60
CA VAL A 388 -42.20 -21.77 71.07
C VAL A 388 -42.03 -23.20 71.56
N GLN A 389 -42.57 -24.19 70.85
CA GLN A 389 -42.40 -25.61 71.20
C GLN A 389 -40.92 -26.02 71.03
N ILE A 390 -40.28 -25.61 69.93
CA ILE A 390 -38.85 -25.88 69.70
C ILE A 390 -37.98 -25.22 70.77
N ALA A 391 -38.26 -23.96 71.13
CA ALA A 391 -37.54 -23.26 72.19
C ALA A 391 -37.74 -23.92 73.57
N GLY A 392 -38.94 -24.45 73.85
CA GLY A 392 -39.23 -25.20 75.07
C GLY A 392 -38.42 -26.49 75.18
N ASP A 393 -38.31 -27.25 74.09
CA ASP A 393 -37.52 -28.50 74.06
C ASP A 393 -36.02 -28.23 74.19
N ILE A 394 -35.52 -27.17 73.54
CA ILE A 394 -34.12 -26.72 73.65
C ILE A 394 -33.82 -26.25 75.09
N ALA A 395 -34.71 -25.46 75.69
CA ALA A 395 -34.55 -25.01 77.07
C ALA A 395 -34.54 -26.18 78.07
N ALA A 396 -35.38 -27.19 77.85
CA ALA A 396 -35.39 -28.42 78.66
C ALA A 396 -34.08 -29.22 78.50
N ALA A 397 -33.53 -29.31 77.28
CA ALA A 397 -32.25 -29.98 77.03
C ALA A 397 -31.07 -29.24 77.67
N ILE A 398 -31.00 -27.90 77.55
CA ILE A 398 -29.92 -27.08 78.11
C ILE A 398 -29.94 -27.06 79.64
N THR A 399 -31.13 -27.05 80.26
CA THR A 399 -31.27 -27.06 81.73
C THR A 399 -30.65 -28.32 82.35
N GLY A 400 -30.60 -29.44 81.61
CA GLY A 400 -29.91 -30.67 82.04
C GLY A 400 -28.38 -30.62 81.97
N LEU A 401 -27.80 -29.75 81.14
CA LEU A 401 -26.33 -29.57 81.02
C LEU A 401 -25.80 -28.43 81.92
N ALA A 402 -26.66 -27.51 82.35
CA ALA A 402 -26.28 -26.34 83.16
C ALA A 402 -26.53 -26.51 84.67
N ASP A 403 -26.84 -27.72 85.13
CA ASP A 403 -26.90 -27.99 86.57
C ASP A 403 -25.47 -27.92 87.14
N THR A 404 -25.26 -27.04 88.13
CA THR A 404 -23.96 -26.84 88.79
C THR A 404 -23.34 -28.16 89.25
N ALA A 405 -24.17 -29.15 89.60
CA ALA A 405 -23.70 -30.48 89.97
C ALA A 405 -23.01 -31.25 88.82
N TYR A 406 -23.46 -31.07 87.57
CA TYR A 406 -22.84 -31.70 86.40
C TYR A 406 -21.51 -31.02 86.05
N VAL A 407 -21.47 -29.69 86.07
CA VAL A 407 -20.25 -28.91 85.83
C VAL A 407 -19.19 -29.19 86.89
N ASP A 408 -19.57 -29.24 88.17
CA ASP A 408 -18.66 -29.58 89.27
C ASP A 408 -18.12 -31.02 89.15
N ALA A 409 -18.94 -31.96 88.68
CA ALA A 409 -18.51 -33.33 88.42
C ALA A 409 -17.54 -33.43 87.24
N GLN A 410 -17.75 -32.67 86.16
CA GLN A 410 -16.82 -32.62 85.03
C GLN A 410 -15.49 -31.97 85.43
N ILE A 411 -15.52 -30.88 86.20
CA ILE A 411 -14.32 -30.23 86.75
C ILE A 411 -13.56 -31.20 87.66
N ALA A 412 -14.23 -31.91 88.55
CA ALA A 412 -13.61 -32.90 89.43
C ALA A 412 -12.98 -34.08 88.65
N THR A 413 -13.59 -34.46 87.52
CA THR A 413 -13.08 -35.53 86.64
C THR A 413 -11.86 -35.07 85.84
N LEU A 414 -11.88 -33.83 85.33
CA LEU A 414 -10.71 -33.18 84.70
C LEU A 414 -9.54 -33.02 85.67
N LEU A 415 -9.83 -32.77 86.95
CA LEU A 415 -8.82 -32.65 88.02
C LEU A 415 -8.39 -34.02 88.60
N GLY A 416 -8.89 -35.14 88.08
CA GLY A 416 -8.47 -36.48 88.48
C GLY A 416 -8.68 -36.81 89.97
N GLY A 417 -9.61 -36.12 90.65
CA GLY A 417 -9.85 -36.29 92.09
C GLY A 417 -8.87 -35.55 93.02
N ALA A 418 -8.04 -34.64 92.52
CA ALA A 418 -7.17 -33.81 93.36
C ALA A 418 -7.98 -32.73 94.12
N PRO A 419 -7.76 -32.51 95.43
CA PRO A 419 -8.46 -31.46 96.18
C PRO A 419 -8.08 -30.07 95.66
N ALA A 420 -9.05 -29.15 95.53
CA ALA A 420 -8.86 -27.79 95.03
C ALA A 420 -7.81 -26.94 95.80
N ALA A 421 -7.35 -27.40 96.98
CA ALA A 421 -6.31 -26.74 97.77
C ALA A 421 -4.87 -27.14 97.39
N ALA A 422 -4.67 -28.09 96.45
CA ALA A 422 -3.36 -28.61 96.06
C ALA A 422 -2.78 -28.01 94.76
N LEU A 423 -3.46 -27.05 94.13
CA LEU A 423 -2.95 -26.31 92.97
C LEU A 423 -2.36 -24.95 93.39
N ASP A 424 -1.04 -24.86 93.55
CA ASP A 424 -0.30 -23.59 93.45
C ASP A 424 0.43 -23.54 92.10
N THR A 425 -0.35 -23.30 91.04
CA THR A 425 0.12 -23.17 89.65
C THR A 425 1.10 -22.00 89.45
N ILE A 426 1.22 -21.08 90.40
CA ILE A 426 2.19 -19.98 90.35
C ILE A 426 3.58 -20.47 90.76
N ALA A 427 3.68 -21.40 91.70
CA ALA A 427 4.95 -21.98 92.11
C ALA A 427 5.58 -22.86 91.02
N GLU A 428 4.77 -23.68 90.34
CA GLU A 428 5.24 -24.50 89.20
C GLU A 428 5.61 -23.65 87.98
N LEU A 429 4.84 -22.60 87.69
CA LEU A 429 5.15 -21.65 86.63
C LEU A 429 6.42 -20.84 86.95
N ALA A 430 6.63 -20.44 88.20
CA ALA A 430 7.83 -19.71 88.63
C ALA A 430 9.11 -20.56 88.53
N ALA A 431 9.02 -21.88 88.74
CA ALA A 431 10.15 -22.79 88.54
C ALA A 431 10.50 -22.95 87.05
N ALA A 432 9.49 -23.13 86.18
CA ALA A 432 9.68 -23.26 84.74
C ALA A 432 10.25 -21.97 84.09
N LEU A 433 9.88 -20.79 84.61
CA LEU A 433 10.45 -19.51 84.16
C LEU A 433 11.91 -19.33 84.56
N GLN A 434 12.34 -19.84 85.72
CA GLN A 434 13.73 -19.74 86.18
C GLN A 434 14.69 -20.66 85.39
N ASP A 435 14.25 -21.84 84.95
CA ASP A 435 15.08 -22.73 84.10
C ASP A 435 15.28 -22.17 82.69
N ASN A 436 14.30 -21.43 82.16
CA ASN A 436 14.41 -20.80 80.84
C ASN A 436 15.40 -19.63 80.78
N ASP A 437 15.74 -19.00 81.92
CA ASP A 437 16.63 -17.83 81.96
C ASP A 437 18.05 -18.15 81.46
N SER A 438 18.57 -19.36 81.71
CA SER A 438 19.90 -19.76 81.24
C SER A 438 19.95 -20.00 79.72
N ASP A 439 18.89 -20.58 79.15
CA ASP A 439 18.79 -20.83 77.71
C ASP A 439 18.57 -19.54 76.93
N ILE A 440 17.72 -18.64 77.46
CA ILE A 440 17.51 -17.30 76.90
C ILE A 440 18.82 -16.50 76.91
N ALA A 441 19.61 -16.55 78.00
CA ALA A 441 20.91 -15.90 78.07
C ALA A 441 21.91 -16.46 77.04
N ALA A 442 21.92 -17.77 76.79
CA ALA A 442 22.77 -18.41 75.80
C ALA A 442 22.39 -18.03 74.35
N ILE A 443 21.09 -17.94 74.06
CA ILE A 443 20.57 -17.48 72.77
C ILE A 443 20.94 -16.01 72.52
N LEU A 444 20.77 -15.13 73.51
CA LEU A 444 21.13 -13.71 73.41
C LEU A 444 22.64 -13.52 73.15
N SER A 445 23.48 -14.30 73.82
CA SER A 445 24.94 -14.27 73.61
C SER A 445 25.31 -14.72 72.19
N SER A 446 24.64 -15.76 71.67
CA SER A 446 24.85 -16.23 70.29
C SER A 446 24.38 -15.22 69.24
N LEU A 447 23.25 -14.54 69.47
CA LEU A 447 22.75 -13.47 68.60
C LEU A 447 23.68 -12.26 68.59
N ALA A 448 24.29 -11.91 69.73
CA ALA A 448 25.22 -10.78 69.84
C ALA A 448 26.52 -10.97 69.02
N THR A 449 26.89 -12.21 68.67
CA THR A 449 28.05 -12.49 67.80
C THR A 449 27.75 -12.39 66.30
N LYS A 450 26.48 -12.28 65.90
CA LYS A 450 26.11 -12.13 64.48
C LYS A 450 26.33 -10.69 64.04
N LEU A 451 26.91 -10.50 62.85
CA LEU A 451 27.06 -9.17 62.26
C LEU A 451 25.66 -8.57 62.01
N PRO A 452 25.33 -7.38 62.54
CA PRO A 452 24.03 -6.77 62.32
C PRO A 452 23.81 -6.49 60.84
N ALA A 453 22.61 -6.79 60.31
CA ALA A 453 22.26 -6.47 58.92
C ALA A 453 22.43 -4.96 58.61
N ALA A 454 22.22 -4.09 59.60
CA ALA A 454 22.47 -2.65 59.49
C ALA A 454 23.95 -2.29 59.31
N SER A 455 24.88 -3.16 59.72
CA SER A 455 26.33 -3.02 59.50
C SER A 455 26.77 -3.55 58.13
N TYR A 456 25.95 -4.36 57.46
CA TYR A 456 26.19 -4.85 56.11
C TYR A 456 25.61 -3.89 55.06
N THR A 457 26.18 -2.69 54.99
CA THR A 457 25.73 -1.64 54.06
C THR A 457 26.36 -1.77 52.68
N ALA A 458 25.74 -1.14 51.67
CA ALA A 458 26.33 -1.05 50.33
C ALA A 458 27.76 -0.44 50.33
N ALA A 459 28.06 0.47 51.26
CA ALA A 459 29.39 1.06 51.41
C ALA A 459 30.43 0.05 51.94
N ASP A 460 30.04 -0.80 52.89
CA ASP A 460 30.88 -1.90 53.40
C ASP A 460 31.14 -2.94 52.30
N VAL A 461 30.10 -3.30 51.54
CA VAL A 461 30.21 -4.18 50.37
C VAL A 461 31.15 -3.60 49.31
N LEU A 462 31.02 -2.31 48.99
CA LEU A 462 31.92 -1.62 48.05
C LEU A 462 33.37 -1.58 48.54
N ALA A 463 33.60 -1.33 49.83
CA ALA A 463 34.95 -1.33 50.39
C ALA A 463 35.62 -2.69 50.28
N LYS A 464 34.87 -3.78 50.51
CA LYS A 464 35.35 -5.15 50.33
C LYS A 464 35.64 -5.47 48.86
N LEU A 465 34.74 -5.11 47.94
CA LEU A 465 34.90 -5.35 46.50
C LEU A 465 36.06 -4.56 45.87
N LYS A 466 36.34 -3.34 46.33
CA LYS A 466 37.48 -2.55 45.82
C LYS A 466 38.83 -3.21 46.07
N THR A 467 38.97 -3.99 47.14
CA THR A 467 40.24 -4.68 47.44
C THR A 467 40.52 -5.88 46.55
N VAL A 468 39.52 -6.35 45.81
CA VAL A 468 39.60 -7.46 44.85
C VAL A 468 39.57 -6.99 43.40
N ASP A 469 39.71 -5.69 43.13
CA ASP A 469 39.85 -5.14 41.78
C ASP A 469 41.31 -5.21 41.29
N GLY A 470 41.59 -6.01 40.27
CA GLY A 470 42.93 -6.24 39.73
C GLY A 470 43.05 -7.49 38.84
N ALA A 471 44.09 -7.54 38.00
CA ALA A 471 44.28 -8.65 37.04
C ALA A 471 44.32 -10.02 37.75
N GLY A 472 43.42 -10.93 37.33
CA GLY A 472 43.32 -12.30 37.86
C GLY A 472 42.31 -12.50 39.00
N SER A 473 41.60 -11.46 39.44
CA SER A 473 40.58 -11.58 40.50
C SER A 473 39.25 -12.20 40.03
N GLY A 474 38.99 -12.21 38.71
CA GLY A 474 37.70 -12.62 38.15
C GLY A 474 36.56 -11.62 38.39
N LEU A 475 36.85 -10.46 39.00
CA LEU A 475 35.92 -9.35 39.22
C LEU A 475 36.47 -8.11 38.50
N ASP A 476 35.90 -7.77 37.35
CA ASP A 476 36.27 -6.63 36.50
C ASP A 476 35.39 -5.41 36.83
N ALA A 477 35.75 -4.70 37.91
CA ALA A 477 35.02 -3.49 38.30
C ALA A 477 35.33 -2.28 37.38
N ASP A 478 36.38 -2.36 36.55
CA ASP A 478 36.56 -1.49 35.40
C ASP A 478 36.09 -2.16 34.11
N LEU A 479 35.46 -1.38 33.22
CA LEU A 479 34.82 -1.86 31.99
C LEU A 479 35.84 -2.44 30.96
N VAL A 480 37.12 -2.48 31.29
CA VAL A 480 38.23 -2.55 30.33
C VAL A 480 39.23 -3.67 30.64
N GLN A 481 38.72 -4.79 31.16
CA GLN A 481 39.40 -6.10 31.22
C GLN A 481 40.84 -6.03 31.76
N GLY A 482 41.12 -5.15 32.73
CA GLY A 482 42.43 -5.07 33.40
C GLY A 482 43.59 -4.49 32.57
N ALA A 483 43.34 -3.82 31.45
CA ALA A 483 44.39 -3.12 30.70
C ALA A 483 44.61 -1.69 31.26
N GLY A 484 45.80 -1.39 31.78
CA GLY A 484 46.13 -0.07 32.32
C GLY A 484 46.29 1.01 31.23
N PRO A 485 45.98 2.30 31.51
CA PRO A 485 46.21 3.39 30.56
C PRO A 485 47.71 3.73 30.42
N SER A 486 48.19 3.86 29.19
CA SER A 486 49.59 4.09 28.83
C SER A 486 49.73 5.21 27.80
N THR A 487 50.74 6.05 27.97
CA THR A 487 51.15 7.07 26.98
C THR A 487 52.21 6.55 26.00
N ALA A 488 52.50 5.25 26.01
CA ALA A 488 53.46 4.59 25.13
C ALA A 488 52.77 3.56 24.24
N ASN A 489 53.40 3.22 23.10
CA ASN A 489 52.96 2.16 22.17
C ASN A 489 53.22 0.75 22.75
N ALA A 490 52.72 0.47 23.96
CA ALA A 490 52.86 -0.81 24.64
C ALA A 490 51.73 -1.77 24.26
N ALA A 491 52.02 -3.07 24.24
CA ALA A 491 50.99 -4.09 24.03
C ALA A 491 50.09 -4.21 25.27
N ASN A 492 48.81 -4.49 25.06
CA ASN A 492 47.81 -4.75 26.12
C ASN A 492 47.61 -3.59 27.11
N THR A 493 47.75 -2.35 26.65
CA THR A 493 47.45 -1.14 27.42
C THR A 493 46.40 -0.29 26.73
N LEU A 494 45.58 0.42 27.49
CA LEU A 494 44.67 1.43 26.96
C LEU A 494 45.46 2.67 26.55
N VAL A 495 45.12 3.30 25.43
CA VAL A 495 45.85 4.50 24.99
C VAL A 495 45.42 5.71 25.80
N ARG A 496 46.38 6.41 26.40
CA ARG A 496 46.19 7.66 27.15
C ARG A 496 46.89 8.81 26.45
N ARG A 497 46.28 9.99 26.48
CA ARG A 497 46.94 11.23 26.02
C ARG A 497 48.14 11.55 26.91
N ASP A 498 49.20 12.07 26.30
CA ASP A 498 50.36 12.59 27.01
C ASP A 498 50.12 14.02 27.56
N ALA A 499 51.18 14.66 28.07
CA ALA A 499 51.09 16.01 28.62
C ALA A 499 50.85 17.10 27.57
N ALA A 500 51.19 16.86 26.30
CA ALA A 500 50.88 17.75 25.18
C ALA A 500 49.45 17.52 24.64
N GLY A 501 48.77 16.45 25.10
CA GLY A 501 47.46 16.05 24.63
C GLY A 501 47.51 15.07 23.45
N ASP A 502 48.71 14.61 23.08
CA ASP A 502 48.93 13.75 21.93
C ASP A 502 48.66 12.27 22.27
N ILE A 503 48.24 11.53 21.24
CA ILE A 503 48.00 10.09 21.31
C ILE A 503 49.08 9.40 20.50
N THR A 504 49.95 8.63 21.16
CA THR A 504 50.88 7.76 20.46
C THR A 504 50.19 6.44 20.14
N ALA A 505 50.07 6.11 18.86
CA ALA A 505 49.61 4.81 18.39
C ALA A 505 50.51 4.31 17.26
N ARG A 506 50.78 3.00 17.20
CA ARG A 506 51.57 2.41 16.10
C ARG A 506 50.76 2.33 14.80
N LEU A 507 49.50 1.94 14.88
CA LEU A 507 48.59 1.80 13.75
C LEU A 507 47.20 2.28 14.17
N LEU A 508 46.59 3.14 13.36
CA LEU A 508 45.20 3.57 13.51
C LEU A 508 44.39 2.87 12.42
N ARG A 509 43.55 1.91 12.79
CA ARG A 509 42.61 1.28 11.85
C ARG A 509 41.32 2.09 11.85
N SER A 510 41.02 2.76 10.75
CA SER A 510 39.68 3.35 10.57
C SER A 510 38.81 2.37 9.77
N GLU A 511 37.83 1.78 10.44
CA GLU A 511 36.89 0.84 9.84
C GLU A 511 35.71 1.64 9.27
N PHE A 512 35.72 1.88 7.95
CA PHE A 512 34.63 2.57 7.25
C PHE A 512 34.19 1.69 6.06
N THR A 513 32.89 1.41 5.93
CA THR A 513 32.38 0.24 5.19
C THR A 513 32.02 0.47 3.70
N GLY A 514 32.74 1.36 2.99
CA GLY A 514 32.73 1.39 1.50
C GLY A 514 33.45 2.61 0.90
N LEU A 515 34.09 2.59 -0.29
CA LEU A 515 34.58 1.51 -1.17
C LEU A 515 35.97 1.92 -1.75
N ASN A 516 36.65 0.92 -2.30
CA ASN A 516 38.06 0.84 -2.73
C ASN A 516 38.27 1.05 -4.25
N GLY A 517 39.46 1.51 -4.62
CA GLY A 517 40.14 1.06 -5.85
C GLY A 517 41.68 0.96 -5.74
N THR A 518 42.34 1.89 -5.04
CA THR A 518 43.80 1.82 -4.74
C THR A 518 44.23 2.73 -3.57
N ILE A 519 43.48 3.80 -3.26
CA ILE A 519 43.56 4.61 -2.01
C ILE A 519 42.11 4.87 -1.55
N ASN A 520 41.71 4.38 -0.38
CA ASN A 520 40.30 4.45 0.08
C ASN A 520 39.88 5.88 0.49
N TYR A 521 40.74 6.59 1.22
CA TYR A 521 40.45 7.95 1.72
C TYR A 521 41.74 8.66 2.12
N PHE A 522 41.71 10.00 2.11
CA PHE A 522 42.68 10.84 2.83
C PHE A 522 42.06 11.25 4.17
N MET A 523 42.84 11.18 5.26
CA MET A 523 42.40 11.79 6.51
C MET A 523 42.58 13.30 6.42
N THR A 524 41.48 14.02 6.47
CA THR A 524 41.46 15.48 6.40
C THR A 524 40.76 16.08 7.61
N GLN A 525 40.94 17.38 7.79
CA GLN A 525 40.22 18.20 8.77
C GLN A 525 39.64 19.41 8.03
N VAL A 526 38.49 19.91 8.49
CA VAL A 526 37.81 21.06 7.86
C VAL A 526 38.22 22.38 8.48
N ALA A 527 38.52 22.40 9.78
CA ALA A 527 38.97 23.59 10.51
C ALA A 527 40.28 23.29 11.24
N VAL A 528 41.09 24.33 11.44
CA VAL A 528 42.27 24.26 12.32
C VAL A 528 41.83 24.39 13.78
N GLY A 529 42.46 23.63 14.69
CA GLY A 529 42.14 23.66 16.11
C GLY A 529 42.56 24.97 16.79
N GLY A 530 41.75 25.48 17.72
CA GLY A 530 42.05 26.67 18.52
C GLY A 530 40.88 27.18 19.36
N GLU A 531 39.63 26.95 18.93
CA GLU A 531 38.42 27.44 19.60
C GLU A 531 37.43 26.31 19.92
N PRO A 532 36.74 26.34 21.09
CA PRO A 532 35.71 25.37 21.46
C PRO A 532 34.58 25.31 20.41
N GLY A 533 34.21 24.10 19.99
CA GLY A 533 33.11 23.88 19.03
C GLY A 533 33.48 23.92 17.55
N THR A 534 34.77 24.07 17.21
CA THR A 534 35.24 24.00 15.81
C THR A 534 35.18 22.57 15.25
N ASN A 535 34.84 22.44 13.96
CA ASN A 535 34.70 21.15 13.25
C ASN A 535 36.08 20.54 12.89
N ASN A 536 36.91 20.32 13.91
CA ASN A 536 38.29 19.83 13.80
C ASN A 536 38.39 18.32 14.07
N TYR A 537 37.56 17.53 13.37
CA TYR A 537 37.61 16.07 13.42
C TYR A 537 38.40 15.52 12.24
N ALA A 538 39.33 14.60 12.51
CA ALA A 538 39.94 13.75 11.49
C ALA A 538 38.86 12.88 10.85
N ARG A 539 38.64 13.04 9.54
CA ARG A 539 37.62 12.31 8.79
C ARG A 539 38.19 11.76 7.48
N PRO A 540 37.70 10.59 7.02
CA PRO A 540 38.03 10.12 5.69
C PRO A 540 37.37 11.04 4.66
N SER A 541 38.16 11.59 3.75
CA SER A 541 37.68 12.26 2.53
C SER A 541 37.96 11.37 1.34
N SER A 542 36.99 11.25 0.45
CA SER A 542 37.20 10.53 -0.80
C SER A 542 38.25 11.25 -1.66
N PRO A 543 38.94 10.52 -2.56
CA PRO A 543 39.84 11.15 -3.52
C PRO A 543 39.18 12.29 -4.30
N ALA A 544 37.89 12.16 -4.67
CA ALA A 544 37.15 13.20 -5.36
C ALA A 544 36.97 14.49 -4.53
N GLN A 545 36.67 14.33 -3.23
CA GLN A 545 36.55 15.47 -2.30
C GLN A 545 37.91 16.17 -2.10
N ALA A 546 38.99 15.40 -1.98
CA ALA A 546 40.34 15.96 -1.88
C ALA A 546 40.77 16.71 -3.15
N VAL A 547 40.48 16.14 -4.34
CA VAL A 547 40.75 16.80 -5.63
C VAL A 547 39.92 18.08 -5.78
N ALA A 548 38.64 18.06 -5.40
CA ALA A 548 37.81 19.26 -5.41
C ALA A 548 38.38 20.37 -4.52
N ALA A 549 38.82 20.02 -3.30
CA ALA A 549 39.45 20.95 -2.38
C ALA A 549 40.79 21.49 -2.92
N LEU A 550 41.63 20.64 -3.51
CA LEU A 550 42.91 21.05 -4.10
C LEU A 550 42.71 21.98 -5.31
N ASN A 551 41.71 21.69 -6.15
CA ASN A 551 41.33 22.55 -7.27
C ASN A 551 40.81 23.90 -6.79
N ALA A 552 39.95 23.92 -5.76
CA ALA A 552 39.46 25.16 -5.16
C ALA A 552 40.60 25.99 -4.54
N ALA A 553 41.61 25.34 -3.96
CA ALA A 553 42.81 25.99 -3.43
C ALA A 553 43.83 26.41 -4.52
N GLY A 554 43.55 26.16 -5.81
CA GLY A 554 44.44 26.50 -6.93
C GLY A 554 45.66 25.59 -7.09
N GLY A 555 45.67 24.42 -6.47
CA GLY A 555 46.80 23.49 -6.41
C GLY A 555 47.10 22.72 -7.70
N ILE A 556 46.19 22.70 -8.68
CA ILE A 556 46.46 22.19 -10.03
C ILE A 556 46.34 23.34 -11.02
N ASN A 557 47.43 24.11 -11.18
CA ASN A 557 47.54 25.13 -12.20
C ASN A 557 48.58 24.76 -13.25
N ALA A 558 48.39 25.25 -14.48
CA ALA A 558 49.24 24.95 -15.63
C ALA A 558 50.73 25.34 -15.43
N ALA A 559 51.02 26.20 -14.45
CA ALA A 559 52.39 26.59 -14.11
C ALA A 559 53.14 25.50 -13.34
N THR A 560 52.43 24.60 -12.63
CA THR A 560 53.04 23.57 -11.77
C THR A 560 53.25 22.23 -12.48
N LEU A 561 52.55 21.98 -13.59
CA LEU A 561 52.69 20.78 -14.42
C LEU A 561 53.61 21.07 -15.61
N GLY A 562 54.91 20.92 -15.40
CA GLY A 562 55.96 21.28 -16.36
C GLY A 562 55.68 20.80 -17.80
N GLY A 563 55.62 21.76 -18.73
CA GLY A 563 55.91 21.74 -20.17
C GLY A 563 55.34 20.65 -21.08
N SER A 564 55.39 19.39 -20.68
CA SER A 564 55.14 18.19 -21.49
C SER A 564 53.68 17.72 -21.48
N ALA A 565 52.85 18.19 -20.54
CA ALA A 565 51.41 17.90 -20.50
C ALA A 565 50.56 18.86 -21.36
N ALA A 566 51.18 19.77 -22.11
CA ALA A 566 50.49 20.69 -23.02
C ALA A 566 50.05 20.04 -24.35
N ALA A 567 50.41 18.79 -24.61
CA ALA A 567 50.14 18.12 -25.89
C ALA A 567 48.66 17.74 -26.11
N ASN A 568 47.89 17.54 -25.04
CA ASN A 568 46.49 17.11 -25.13
C ASN A 568 45.47 18.25 -24.86
N PHE A 569 45.94 19.48 -24.67
CA PHE A 569 45.09 20.64 -24.43
C PHE A 569 45.30 21.71 -25.51
N VAL A 570 44.20 22.25 -26.05
CA VAL A 570 44.26 23.33 -27.04
C VAL A 570 44.77 24.62 -26.38
N GLN A 571 45.83 25.19 -26.93
CA GLN A 571 46.40 26.46 -26.44
C GLN A 571 45.52 27.62 -26.89
N SER A 572 44.55 28.01 -26.07
CA SER A 572 43.61 29.12 -26.33
C SER A 572 44.28 30.50 -26.48
N SER A 573 45.57 30.62 -26.13
CA SER A 573 46.38 31.82 -26.39
C SER A 573 46.97 31.90 -27.80
N ARG A 574 46.83 30.86 -28.64
CA ARG A 574 47.27 30.89 -30.04
C ARG A 574 46.21 31.51 -30.92
N THR A 575 46.63 32.41 -31.80
CA THR A 575 45.78 33.17 -32.72
C THR A 575 46.04 32.78 -34.17
N ILE A 576 44.96 32.53 -34.91
CA ILE A 576 44.93 32.41 -36.37
C ILE A 576 44.64 33.81 -36.93
N SER A 577 45.60 34.38 -37.65
CA SER A 577 45.42 35.66 -38.34
C SER A 577 44.89 35.39 -39.75
N ALA A 578 43.65 35.81 -40.04
CA ALA A 578 43.16 35.77 -41.41
C ALA A 578 43.88 36.85 -42.23
N GLY A 579 44.60 36.44 -43.27
CA GLY A 579 45.32 37.34 -44.16
C GLY A 579 44.41 38.08 -45.13
N THR A 580 45.01 38.92 -45.97
CA THR A 580 44.28 39.70 -46.98
C THR A 580 43.48 38.78 -47.91
N GLY A 581 42.17 39.04 -48.04
CA GLY A 581 41.24 38.23 -48.86
C GLY A 581 40.58 37.06 -48.13
N LEU A 582 40.89 36.83 -46.85
CA LEU A 582 40.20 35.88 -45.98
C LEU A 582 39.58 36.58 -44.76
N THR A 583 38.46 36.07 -44.27
CA THR A 583 37.83 36.49 -43.02
C THR A 583 37.72 35.31 -42.05
N GLY A 584 37.47 35.59 -40.76
CA GLY A 584 37.21 34.54 -39.75
C GLY A 584 38.38 34.13 -38.85
N GLY A 585 39.44 34.94 -38.75
CA GLY A 585 40.54 34.74 -37.77
C GLY A 585 40.09 34.80 -36.30
N GLY A 586 41.04 34.68 -35.36
CA GLY A 586 40.78 34.70 -33.92
C GLY A 586 41.66 33.70 -33.14
N ASN A 587 41.43 33.53 -31.84
CA ASN A 587 42.15 32.55 -31.02
C ASN A 587 41.47 31.16 -31.03
N LEU A 588 42.16 30.16 -30.50
CA LEU A 588 41.69 28.77 -30.44
C LEU A 588 40.79 28.47 -29.21
N SER A 589 40.18 29.49 -28.59
CA SER A 589 39.24 29.24 -27.49
C SER A 589 37.91 28.66 -27.97
N ALA A 590 37.66 28.64 -29.28
CA ALA A 590 36.53 27.99 -29.93
C ALA A 590 36.90 27.55 -31.37
N ASN A 591 36.06 26.73 -32.00
CA ASN A 591 36.22 26.34 -33.41
C ASN A 591 36.27 27.59 -34.33
N ARG A 592 37.15 27.55 -35.34
CA ARG A 592 37.32 28.66 -36.31
C ARG A 592 36.93 28.25 -37.72
N THR A 593 36.20 29.14 -38.40
CA THR A 593 35.85 29.03 -39.82
C THR A 593 36.50 30.17 -40.57
N LEU A 594 37.28 29.86 -41.61
CA LEU A 594 37.89 30.85 -42.50
C LEU A 594 37.14 30.88 -43.83
N SER A 595 36.86 32.08 -44.33
CA SER A 595 36.06 32.27 -45.56
C SER A 595 36.74 33.24 -46.52
N ILE A 596 36.52 33.05 -47.82
CA ILE A 596 37.05 33.92 -48.87
C ILE A 596 36.21 35.19 -48.96
N ASN A 597 36.88 36.34 -49.14
CA ASN A 597 36.23 37.61 -49.43
C ASN A 597 36.12 37.77 -50.96
N GLU A 598 34.94 37.52 -51.50
CA GLU A 598 34.70 37.51 -52.94
C GLU A 598 34.63 38.92 -53.54
N ALA A 599 35.17 39.10 -54.75
CA ALA A 599 35.19 40.38 -55.46
C ALA A 599 33.94 40.56 -56.32
N THR A 600 33.37 41.76 -56.31
CA THR A 600 32.27 42.14 -57.21
C THR A 600 32.80 42.62 -58.57
N LEU A 601 31.92 42.76 -59.58
CA LEU A 601 32.32 43.26 -60.90
C LEU A 601 32.95 44.66 -60.85
N ALA A 602 32.42 45.51 -59.95
CA ALA A 602 33.00 46.83 -59.69
C ALA A 602 34.41 46.71 -59.08
N ASP A 603 34.61 45.80 -58.14
CA ASP A 603 35.92 45.55 -57.52
C ASP A 603 36.96 45.08 -58.56
N VAL A 604 36.56 44.20 -59.49
CA VAL A 604 37.45 43.72 -60.57
C VAL A 604 37.81 44.84 -61.54
N THR A 605 36.82 45.65 -61.92
CA THR A 605 37.03 46.76 -62.86
C THR A 605 37.91 47.84 -62.25
N ALA A 606 37.75 48.11 -60.94
CA ALA A 606 38.56 49.09 -60.21
C ALA A 606 39.94 48.55 -59.77
N GLY A 607 40.19 47.24 -59.90
CA GLY A 607 41.42 46.61 -59.41
C GLY A 607 41.54 46.62 -57.88
N THR A 608 40.43 46.44 -57.16
CA THR A 608 40.41 46.45 -55.69
C THR A 608 41.23 45.30 -55.11
N ASN A 609 42.27 45.63 -54.34
CA ASN A 609 43.13 44.64 -53.70
C ASN A 609 42.41 43.90 -52.55
N GLY A 610 42.72 42.61 -52.40
CA GLY A 610 42.29 41.80 -51.26
C GLY A 610 40.89 41.22 -51.34
N LYS A 611 40.38 41.06 -52.55
CA LYS A 611 39.19 40.26 -52.86
C LYS A 611 39.47 39.34 -54.04
N PHE A 612 38.82 38.20 -54.09
CA PHE A 612 39.00 37.20 -55.14
C PHE A 612 37.78 37.17 -56.07
N PRO A 613 37.92 37.47 -57.37
CA PRO A 613 36.81 37.35 -58.30
C PRO A 613 36.54 35.91 -58.69
N ASP A 614 35.26 35.60 -58.88
CA ASP A 614 34.88 34.35 -59.50
C ASP A 614 35.01 34.43 -61.03
N ALA A 615 34.87 33.26 -61.68
CA ALA A 615 35.01 33.15 -63.12
C ALA A 615 33.94 33.96 -63.89
N ALA A 616 32.74 34.11 -63.33
CA ALA A 616 31.64 34.84 -63.96
C ALA A 616 31.94 36.35 -63.99
N THR A 617 32.41 36.88 -62.87
CA THR A 617 32.75 38.29 -62.67
C THR A 617 33.95 38.69 -63.53
N LEU A 618 34.99 37.85 -63.58
CA LEU A 618 36.16 38.11 -64.42
C LEU A 618 35.81 38.10 -65.93
N LYS A 619 34.95 37.16 -66.36
CA LYS A 619 34.52 37.05 -67.75
C LYS A 619 33.74 38.29 -68.21
N ALA A 620 32.87 38.82 -67.35
CA ALA A 620 32.12 40.04 -67.64
C ALA A 620 33.04 41.27 -67.78
N ALA A 621 34.06 41.40 -66.92
CA ALA A 621 35.02 42.50 -66.99
C ALA A 621 35.86 42.47 -68.29
N LEU A 622 36.32 41.28 -68.70
CA LEU A 622 37.17 41.14 -69.90
C LEU A 622 36.42 41.44 -71.21
N ALA A 623 35.11 41.17 -71.26
CA ALA A 623 34.29 41.45 -72.43
C ALA A 623 34.15 42.96 -72.71
N ALA A 624 34.16 43.79 -71.66
CA ALA A 624 34.07 45.26 -71.78
C ALA A 624 35.36 45.92 -72.29
N ALA A 625 36.50 45.21 -72.34
CA ALA A 625 37.83 45.78 -72.59
C ALA A 625 38.39 45.61 -74.02
N ARG A 626 37.57 45.26 -75.04
CA ARG A 626 38.04 45.05 -76.43
C ARG A 626 38.02 46.33 -77.28
N PRO A 627 39.01 46.59 -78.19
CA PRO A 627 39.08 47.82 -79.00
C PRO A 627 37.96 47.93 -80.04
N GLN A 628 37.47 49.15 -80.32
CA GLN A 628 36.44 49.42 -81.33
C GLN A 628 37.00 50.23 -82.52
N ILE A 629 36.55 49.93 -83.74
CA ILE A 629 36.94 50.64 -84.98
C ILE A 629 35.80 51.57 -85.40
N ILE A 630 36.11 52.84 -85.69
CA ILE A 630 35.14 53.84 -86.16
C ILE A 630 35.64 54.42 -87.49
N GLU A 631 34.75 54.52 -88.48
CA GLU A 631 35.03 55.06 -89.82
C GLU A 631 34.19 56.32 -90.10
N SER A 632 34.72 57.20 -90.96
CA SER A 632 33.96 58.30 -91.55
C SER A 632 32.99 57.79 -92.62
N ASP A 633 32.00 58.61 -92.95
CA ASP A 633 31.28 58.47 -94.22
C ASP A 633 32.24 58.65 -95.41
N GLU A 634 31.82 58.18 -96.60
CA GLU A 634 32.60 58.34 -97.84
C GLU A 634 32.55 59.78 -98.35
N ILE A 635 33.73 60.38 -98.55
CA ILE A 635 33.88 61.80 -98.89
C ILE A 635 34.30 61.96 -100.35
N ASP A 636 33.59 62.82 -101.08
CA ASP A 636 33.88 63.16 -102.47
C ASP A 636 35.16 64.02 -102.57
N VAL A 637 36.14 63.56 -103.34
CA VAL A 637 37.41 64.26 -103.59
C VAL A 637 37.46 64.79 -105.02
N SER A 638 37.95 66.02 -105.21
CA SER A 638 38.04 66.74 -106.50
C SER A 638 39.46 67.23 -106.79
N ALA A 639 39.78 67.75 -107.97
CA ALA A 639 41.17 68.09 -108.34
C ALA A 639 41.93 69.06 -107.39
N THR A 640 41.25 69.80 -106.50
CA THR A 640 41.87 70.54 -105.36
C THR A 640 40.92 70.71 -104.19
N GLY A 641 41.37 70.49 -102.95
CA GLY A 641 40.54 70.72 -101.76
C GLY A 641 41.22 70.37 -100.43
N ALA A 642 40.54 70.74 -99.34
CA ALA A 642 40.84 70.31 -97.97
C ALA A 642 39.61 69.59 -97.40
N TYR A 643 39.80 68.38 -96.88
CA TYR A 643 38.76 67.46 -96.41
C TYR A 643 39.03 67.10 -94.96
N THR A 644 38.02 67.19 -94.11
CA THR A 644 38.13 66.89 -92.67
C THR A 644 36.93 66.10 -92.19
N TRP A 645 37.15 65.15 -91.28
CA TRP A 645 36.13 64.38 -90.59
C TRP A 645 36.28 64.54 -89.08
N ALA A 646 35.23 65.01 -88.41
CA ALA A 646 35.18 65.08 -86.96
C ALA A 646 34.89 63.68 -86.38
N HIS A 647 35.90 63.08 -85.74
CA HIS A 647 35.80 61.71 -85.20
C HIS A 647 35.19 61.65 -83.78
N GLY A 648 35.07 62.79 -83.10
CA GLY A 648 34.31 62.90 -81.83
C GLY A 648 34.95 62.22 -80.62
N LEU A 649 36.24 61.87 -80.67
CA LEU A 649 36.94 61.24 -79.53
C LEU A 649 37.30 62.22 -78.41
N GLY A 650 37.48 63.52 -78.74
CA GLY A 650 37.94 64.54 -77.80
C GLY A 650 39.43 64.41 -77.40
N GLU A 651 40.14 63.44 -77.97
CA GLU A 651 41.59 63.22 -77.86
C GLU A 651 42.13 62.73 -79.20
N VAL A 652 43.43 62.92 -79.44
CA VAL A 652 44.07 62.49 -80.69
C VAL A 652 43.97 60.97 -80.82
N PRO A 653 43.41 60.41 -81.91
CA PRO A 653 43.30 58.98 -82.09
C PRO A 653 44.66 58.29 -82.00
N LYS A 654 44.77 57.21 -81.21
CA LYS A 654 46.04 56.47 -81.05
C LYS A 654 46.55 55.89 -82.38
N GLN A 655 45.63 55.52 -83.26
CA GLN A 655 45.91 55.14 -84.64
C GLN A 655 44.84 55.74 -85.54
N TRP A 656 45.26 56.24 -86.71
CA TRP A 656 44.38 56.79 -87.72
C TRP A 656 44.93 56.54 -89.12
N ALA A 657 44.05 56.45 -90.10
CA ALA A 657 44.40 56.32 -91.51
C ALA A 657 43.40 57.07 -92.38
N ALA A 658 43.87 57.60 -93.50
CA ALA A 658 43.02 58.07 -94.59
C ALA A 658 43.29 57.21 -95.82
N VAL A 659 42.24 56.69 -96.44
CA VAL A 659 42.31 55.78 -97.58
C VAL A 659 41.37 56.23 -98.68
N LEU A 660 41.74 55.92 -99.93
CA LEU A 660 40.83 56.08 -101.05
C LEU A 660 40.14 54.74 -101.30
N ARG A 661 38.82 54.77 -101.41
CA ARG A 661 38.00 53.62 -101.77
C ARG A 661 37.50 53.80 -103.18
N CYS A 662 37.79 52.83 -104.05
CA CYS A 662 37.26 52.82 -105.41
C CYS A 662 35.74 52.62 -105.38
N VAL A 663 34.98 53.44 -106.10
CA VAL A 663 33.51 53.37 -106.11
C VAL A 663 32.92 52.99 -107.46
N VAL A 664 33.77 52.77 -108.47
CA VAL A 664 33.37 52.36 -109.82
C VAL A 664 33.92 50.99 -110.16
N ASP A 665 33.24 50.30 -111.06
CA ASP A 665 33.72 49.06 -111.66
C ASP A 665 34.43 49.42 -112.97
N GLY A 666 35.73 49.12 -113.07
CA GLY A 666 36.55 49.45 -114.24
C GLY A 666 37.18 50.84 -114.20
N ALA A 667 37.66 51.28 -113.03
CA ALA A 667 38.44 52.52 -112.90
C ALA A 667 39.62 52.54 -113.87
N ALA A 668 39.98 53.71 -114.40
CA ALA A 668 41.10 53.85 -115.34
C ALA A 668 42.42 53.29 -114.79
N THR A 669 42.57 53.29 -113.46
CA THR A 669 43.72 52.75 -112.71
C THR A 669 43.72 51.22 -112.59
N GLY A 670 42.64 50.54 -112.97
CA GLY A 670 42.47 49.09 -112.88
C GLY A 670 42.03 48.57 -111.49
N HIS A 671 41.59 49.45 -110.59
CA HIS A 671 41.02 49.07 -109.28
C HIS A 671 39.53 48.71 -109.42
N VAL A 672 39.06 47.77 -108.61
CA VAL A 672 37.65 47.34 -108.54
C VAL A 672 36.89 48.07 -107.45
N ARG A 673 35.56 48.18 -107.55
CA ARG A 673 34.72 48.80 -106.52
C ARG A 673 34.98 48.17 -105.15
N GLY A 674 35.15 49.00 -104.13
CA GLY A 674 35.45 48.61 -102.75
C GLY A 674 36.93 48.41 -102.44
N ALA A 675 37.82 48.40 -103.45
CA ALA A 675 39.26 48.33 -103.21
C ALA A 675 39.74 49.59 -102.48
N GLU A 676 40.41 49.39 -101.33
CA GLU A 676 41.06 50.46 -100.59
C GLU A 676 42.51 50.63 -101.08
N VAL A 677 42.86 51.87 -101.40
CA VAL A 677 44.14 52.23 -101.98
C VAL A 677 44.78 53.30 -101.07
N PRO A 678 46.07 53.15 -100.72
CA PRO A 678 46.77 54.17 -99.95
C PRO A 678 46.91 55.44 -100.78
N ILE A 679 46.81 56.58 -100.09
CA ILE A 679 46.94 57.90 -100.72
C ILE A 679 48.43 58.20 -100.93
N ALA A 680 48.82 58.43 -102.19
CA ALA A 680 50.16 58.89 -102.56
C ALA A 680 50.11 60.36 -103.03
N LEU A 681 50.70 61.27 -102.25
CA LEU A 681 50.81 62.69 -102.60
C LEU A 681 52.16 62.94 -103.29
N THR A 682 52.13 63.42 -104.54
CA THR A 682 53.35 63.80 -105.28
C THR A 682 53.64 65.29 -105.09
N THR A 683 54.89 65.63 -104.73
CA THR A 683 55.29 66.98 -104.31
C THR A 683 56.04 67.74 -105.39
N PHE A 684 55.54 68.91 -105.82
CA PHE A 684 56.32 69.91 -106.55
C PHE A 684 56.71 71.04 -105.60
N TYR A 685 58.01 71.26 -105.41
CA TYR A 685 58.53 72.33 -104.54
C TYR A 685 58.60 73.66 -105.30
N ASN A 686 57.84 74.66 -104.85
CA ASN A 686 58.23 76.06 -104.98
C ASN A 686 58.08 76.79 -103.63
N SER A 687 58.88 77.83 -103.44
CA SER A 687 59.34 78.32 -102.14
C SER A 687 58.35 79.17 -101.32
N SER A 688 57.04 78.92 -101.35
CA SER A 688 56.09 79.68 -100.51
C SER A 688 54.85 78.96 -99.99
N TRP A 689 54.60 77.67 -100.27
CA TRP A 689 53.36 77.02 -99.83
C TRP A 689 53.58 75.57 -99.36
N ARG A 690 52.91 75.18 -98.26
CA ARG A 690 52.90 73.83 -97.70
C ARG A 690 52.41 72.84 -98.77
N ALA A 691 53.30 71.96 -99.19
CA ALA A 691 52.97 70.74 -99.91
C ALA A 691 51.91 69.93 -99.14
N GLY A 692 50.92 69.36 -99.84
CA GLY A 692 49.78 68.65 -99.24
C GLY A 692 50.14 67.49 -98.30
N GLY A 693 49.25 67.14 -97.36
CA GLY A 693 49.44 66.09 -96.35
C GLY A 693 48.14 65.62 -95.67
N ILE A 694 48.24 64.51 -94.91
CA ILE A 694 47.16 63.91 -94.11
C ILE A 694 47.52 64.06 -92.62
N TRP A 695 46.55 64.38 -91.76
CA TRP A 695 46.75 64.55 -90.32
C TRP A 695 45.56 64.03 -89.50
N ALA A 696 45.76 63.90 -88.19
CA ALA A 696 44.67 63.86 -87.22
C ALA A 696 45.06 64.67 -85.98
N ASP A 697 44.08 65.31 -85.37
CA ASP A 697 44.19 65.99 -84.08
C ASP A 697 43.13 65.44 -83.12
N ASP A 698 42.86 66.15 -82.02
CA ASP A 698 41.91 65.76 -80.98
C ASP A 698 40.44 65.89 -81.40
N THR A 699 40.19 66.56 -82.52
CA THR A 699 38.85 66.85 -83.02
C THR A 699 38.58 66.24 -84.39
N VAL A 700 39.56 66.25 -85.30
CA VAL A 700 39.37 65.88 -86.70
C VAL A 700 40.52 65.04 -87.26
N CYS A 701 40.19 64.15 -88.20
CA CYS A 701 41.12 63.61 -89.18
C CYS A 701 40.99 64.43 -90.46
N GLY A 702 42.09 64.81 -91.12
CA GLY A 702 42.04 65.68 -92.29
C GLY A 702 43.08 65.36 -93.36
N MET A 703 42.81 65.84 -94.58
CA MET A 703 43.69 65.78 -95.74
C MET A 703 43.55 67.04 -96.59
N ALA A 704 44.65 67.62 -97.08
CA ALA A 704 44.63 68.79 -97.95
C ALA A 704 45.74 68.79 -99.01
N TYR A 705 45.46 69.33 -100.20
CA TYR A 705 46.42 69.50 -101.33
C TYR A 705 46.06 70.70 -102.23
N SER A 706 47.03 71.19 -103.01
CA SER A 706 46.95 72.46 -103.79
C SER A 706 46.91 72.24 -105.31
N GLN A 707 46.63 73.28 -106.12
CA GLN A 707 46.60 73.21 -107.59
C GLN A 707 47.91 72.72 -108.23
N SER A 708 49.03 72.78 -107.51
CA SER A 708 50.35 72.32 -107.96
C SER A 708 50.68 70.91 -107.46
N SER A 709 49.78 70.23 -106.76
CA SER A 709 49.95 68.90 -106.18
C SER A 709 48.72 68.05 -106.47
N SER A 710 48.88 66.98 -107.23
CA SER A 710 47.79 66.08 -107.61
C SER A 710 47.81 64.81 -106.75
N ILE A 711 46.62 64.30 -106.41
CA ILE A 711 46.51 62.98 -105.79
C ILE A 711 46.85 61.93 -106.83
N GLY A 712 47.86 61.14 -106.52
CA GLY A 712 48.28 60.03 -107.34
C GLY A 712 47.62 58.73 -106.90
N VAL A 713 46.94 58.07 -107.84
CA VAL A 713 46.45 56.69 -107.65
C VAL A 713 47.35 55.75 -108.47
N PRO A 714 48.07 54.83 -107.83
CA PRO A 714 48.91 53.87 -108.53
C PRO A 714 48.05 52.91 -109.38
N TYR A 715 48.48 52.63 -110.61
CA TYR A 715 47.85 51.61 -111.45
C TYR A 715 48.07 50.22 -110.87
N THR A 716 47.09 49.33 -110.98
CA THR A 716 47.25 47.91 -110.59
C THR A 716 48.26 47.15 -111.46
N SER A 717 48.61 47.69 -112.63
CA SER A 717 49.60 47.12 -113.56
C SER A 717 51.06 47.35 -113.17
N GLY A 718 51.35 48.12 -112.11
CA GLY A 718 52.69 48.30 -111.54
C GLY A 718 53.67 49.13 -112.38
N THR A 719 53.20 49.87 -113.40
CA THR A 719 54.05 50.84 -114.11
C THR A 719 54.35 52.06 -113.24
N SER A 720 55.54 52.65 -113.36
CA SER A 720 55.98 53.83 -112.57
C SER A 720 55.22 55.13 -112.87
N ASN A 721 54.17 55.07 -113.69
CA ASN A 721 53.27 56.18 -113.96
C ASN A 721 52.14 56.13 -112.95
N VAL A 722 51.80 57.28 -112.37
CA VAL A 722 50.70 57.41 -111.41
C VAL A 722 49.54 58.09 -112.14
N ALA A 723 48.33 57.53 -112.06
CA ALA A 723 47.17 58.21 -112.61
C ALA A 723 46.80 59.35 -111.68
N TYR A 724 46.53 60.52 -112.23
CA TYR A 724 45.97 61.61 -111.43
C TYR A 724 44.48 61.35 -111.22
N LEU A 725 44.04 61.55 -109.98
CA LEU A 725 42.65 61.35 -109.58
C LEU A 725 41.72 62.09 -110.56
N THR A 726 40.89 61.33 -111.27
CA THR A 726 39.81 61.85 -112.11
C THR A 726 38.56 62.01 -111.25
N ASP A 727 37.80 63.08 -111.48
CA ASP A 727 36.55 63.32 -110.75
C ASP A 727 35.59 62.13 -110.95
N GLY A 728 35.30 61.39 -109.87
CA GLY A 728 34.22 60.40 -109.81
C GLY A 728 34.60 58.93 -109.57
N GLU A 729 35.88 58.52 -109.66
CA GLU A 729 36.25 57.09 -109.53
C GLU A 729 36.53 56.62 -108.07
N PHE A 730 36.95 57.54 -107.19
CA PHE A 730 37.37 57.23 -105.80
C PHE A 730 36.73 58.18 -104.78
N LYS A 731 36.48 57.67 -103.56
CA LYS A 731 36.04 58.43 -102.38
C LYS A 731 37.06 58.31 -101.25
N LEU A 732 37.17 59.34 -100.42
CA LEU A 732 38.04 59.37 -99.24
C LEU A 732 37.31 58.84 -98.01
N VAL A 733 37.97 58.00 -97.21
CA VAL A 733 37.48 57.52 -95.92
C VAL A 733 38.57 57.69 -94.86
N PHE A 734 38.21 58.23 -93.70
CA PHE A 734 39.05 58.26 -92.51
C PHE A 734 38.66 57.12 -91.56
N ARG A 735 39.65 56.45 -90.96
CA ARG A 735 39.46 55.34 -90.01
C ARG A 735 40.27 55.59 -88.75
N ILE A 736 39.68 55.32 -87.58
CA ILE A 736 40.32 55.42 -86.25
C ILE A 736 40.09 54.15 -85.42
N TRP A 737 40.98 53.91 -84.45
CA TRP A 737 40.90 52.81 -83.49
C TRP A 737 40.86 53.35 -82.06
N VAL A 738 39.88 52.89 -81.26
CA VAL A 738 39.60 53.34 -79.89
C VAL A 738 39.84 52.25 -78.86
#